data_AF-A0A7V9BV64-F1
#
_entry.id   AF-A0A7V9BV64-F1
#
_cell.length_a   1.000
_cell.length_b   1.000
_cell.length_c   1.000
_cell.angle_alpha   90.00
_cell.angle_beta   90.00
_cell.angle_gamma   90.00
#
_symmetry.space_group_name_H-M   'P 1'
#
loop_
_entity.id
_entity.type
_entity.pdbx_description
1 polymer ?
#
loop_
_entity_poly.entity_id
_entity_poly.type
_entity_poly.pdbx_seq_one_letter_code
_entity_poly.pdbx_strand_id
1 'polypeptide(L)'
;MDKKFTSNDIPLSDLLNQAHSGALQLPDFQRGWVWDDNHITSLLASLSLSYPIGAVMTLRTGNPEVAFKPRLLEGVSLPAPVEPELLLLDGQQRTTSLYQALRSGGPVKTRDARKKPMARRYFADIRKCIDPLADREDEGIVSVPDDGVVRSFRNEIVRDLSTRDKQLDAWMFPLDIVLDPSATMKWQLDFLKRGDTDERLDAWIAFSEGLIAPFVQYDVPTIELARETRKEAVCQVFEKVNTGGVSLGVFELLTATYAAENFNLRDDWDARDTGFKAHQLLAELLPDGFLQIVTLLATWDRRSKQTTDNPAAAVSCKRKDILNLALPDYIHWADIATKALPKVVGFLHGEHVFKARDLPYPSQLVPLTAIVAALGDQAESHGMTNMLRQWYWCGVFGELYGGATETRFAADLPEVLAWVAGGEQPRTVRDAQFQADRLMTLRTRNSAAYKGLYAQQMKRGARDFHTGSTIDVHTYINESVDIHHIFPKAWAAQNGIPESDANSVVNKTIAARTNGRIGGAAPSKYLAKIETGDGIKSDDLDAILRSHDIDPLALRSDDFPAFFTARFERLIKQIEDATGKPVNRSADGSDNPYGQRAAEDVTEQIRRLIKGGESKVVEFKSTARKNLHTGDKDPAIEVSTLKSVAGFMNGHGGTLLIGVADNGEIVGIEQDFKFQGGKQNVDGWDLWFTDLLATAISKTAATDVTLTFAELGGSTVARVEVGPAVQPVFVTPPKGERKPVFYARINSSTRDLGGPDLLEYQRKRWP
;
A
#
# COMPACT_ATOMS: atom_id res chain seq x y z
N MET A 1 -18.35 -19.89 33.83
CA MET A 1 -17.31 -18.97 33.29
C MET A 1 -16.61 -18.39 34.49
N ASP A 2 -15.41 -18.89 34.80
CA ASP A 2 -14.64 -18.36 35.92
C ASP A 2 -14.09 -16.98 35.54
N LYS A 3 -14.27 -16.01 36.44
CA LYS A 3 -13.67 -14.67 36.28
C LYS A 3 -12.15 -14.83 36.22
N LYS A 4 -11.54 -14.37 35.11
CA LYS A 4 -10.08 -14.36 34.92
C LYS A 4 -9.38 -13.13 35.52
N PHE A 5 -10.13 -12.31 36.26
CA PHE A 5 -9.64 -11.10 36.90
C PHE A 5 -10.34 -10.90 38.24
N THR A 6 -9.64 -10.26 39.17
CA THR A 6 -10.18 -9.78 40.45
C THR A 6 -10.28 -8.26 40.39
N SER A 7 -11.29 -7.69 41.06
CA SER A 7 -11.47 -6.25 41.19
C SER A 7 -11.60 -5.97 42.68
N ASN A 8 -10.60 -5.28 43.23
CA ASN A 8 -10.49 -4.94 44.64
C ASN A 8 -10.00 -3.51 44.76
N ASP A 9 -10.21 -2.90 45.92
CA ASP A 9 -9.60 -1.63 46.25
C ASP A 9 -8.35 -1.88 47.11
N ILE A 10 -7.28 -1.11 46.86
CA ILE A 10 -6.04 -1.19 47.66
C ILE A 10 -5.71 0.20 48.22
N PRO A 11 -5.22 0.30 49.46
CA PRO A 11 -4.79 1.59 50.00
C PRO A 11 -3.70 2.23 49.13
N LEU A 12 -3.79 3.53 48.90
CA LEU A 12 -2.79 4.29 48.13
C LEU A 12 -1.38 4.07 48.69
N SER A 13 -1.22 4.03 50.01
CA SER A 13 0.04 3.74 50.67
C SER A 13 0.63 2.40 50.22
N ASP A 14 -0.20 1.37 50.08
CA ASP A 14 0.24 0.02 49.72
C ASP A 14 0.66 -0.05 48.26
N LEU A 15 -0.09 0.59 47.36
CA LEU A 15 0.29 0.72 45.95
C LEU A 15 1.67 1.39 45.80
N LEU A 16 1.90 2.50 46.52
CA LEU A 16 3.18 3.22 46.46
C LEU A 16 4.31 2.46 47.15
N ASN A 17 4.01 1.70 48.21
CA ASN A 17 4.99 0.81 48.87
C ASN A 17 5.41 -0.34 47.95
N GLN A 18 4.47 -0.94 47.21
CA GLN A 18 4.79 -1.97 46.22
C GLN A 18 5.66 -1.43 45.10
N ALA A 19 5.43 -0.19 44.64
CA ALA A 19 6.33 0.47 43.69
C ALA A 19 7.70 0.76 44.32
N HIS A 20 7.75 1.22 45.58
CA HIS A 20 8.98 1.53 46.29
C HIS A 20 9.88 0.30 46.52
N SER A 21 9.30 -0.87 46.81
CA SER A 21 10.04 -2.11 47.04
C SER A 21 10.46 -2.83 45.76
N GLY A 22 9.91 -2.43 44.61
CA GLY A 22 10.07 -3.14 43.34
C GLY A 22 9.12 -4.32 43.14
N ALA A 23 8.16 -4.56 44.05
CA ALA A 23 7.15 -5.60 43.86
C ALA A 23 6.18 -5.26 42.72
N LEU A 24 5.90 -3.98 42.50
CA LEU A 24 5.17 -3.46 41.34
C LEU A 24 6.15 -2.82 40.36
N GLN A 25 6.19 -3.34 39.12
CA GLN A 25 7.05 -2.83 38.05
C GLN A 25 6.24 -2.56 36.78
N LEU A 26 6.86 -1.90 35.81
CA LEU A 26 6.31 -1.67 34.49
C LEU A 26 6.83 -2.75 33.53
N PRO A 27 6.04 -3.17 32.54
CA PRO A 27 6.59 -3.86 31.39
C PRO A 27 7.51 -2.92 30.57
N ASP A 28 8.64 -3.44 30.06
CA ASP A 28 9.63 -2.65 29.31
C ASP A 28 9.06 -2.06 27.99
N PHE A 29 7.95 -2.62 27.50
CA PHE A 29 7.25 -2.12 26.31
C PHE A 29 6.34 -0.91 26.55
N GLN A 30 6.06 -0.55 27.81
CA GLN A 30 5.31 0.68 28.10
C GLN A 30 6.18 1.90 27.85
N ARG A 31 5.60 2.95 27.24
CA ARG A 31 6.26 4.24 27.02
C ARG A 31 6.84 4.83 28.31
N GLY A 32 7.83 5.71 28.21
CA GLY A 32 8.29 6.52 29.35
C GLY A 32 7.15 7.35 29.97
N TRP A 33 7.36 7.82 31.19
CA TRP A 33 6.48 8.77 31.86
C TRP A 33 6.60 10.15 31.20
N VAL A 34 5.46 10.80 30.94
CA VAL A 34 5.37 12.02 30.10
C VAL A 34 4.42 13.08 30.66
N TRP A 35 3.86 12.88 31.86
CA TRP A 35 2.99 13.89 32.48
C TRP A 35 3.78 15.13 32.87
N ASP A 36 3.21 16.29 32.53
CA ASP A 36 3.74 17.60 32.90
C ASP A 36 3.30 18.01 34.31
N ASP A 37 3.87 19.11 34.80
CA ASP A 37 3.61 19.66 36.12
C ASP A 37 2.11 19.90 36.41
N ASN A 38 1.35 20.35 35.40
CA ASN A 38 -0.08 20.65 35.56
C ASN A 38 -0.89 19.37 35.80
N HIS A 39 -0.61 18.30 35.06
CA HIS A 39 -1.28 17.02 35.26
C HIS A 39 -0.99 16.44 36.65
N ILE A 40 0.22 16.64 37.18
CA ILE A 40 0.60 16.16 38.51
C ILE A 40 -0.14 16.97 39.59
N THR A 41 -0.14 18.30 39.49
CA THR A 41 -0.88 19.17 40.42
C THR A 41 -2.38 18.85 40.46
N SER A 42 -3.02 18.71 39.28
CA SER A 42 -4.45 18.38 39.19
C SER A 42 -4.75 16.98 39.77
N LEU A 43 -3.86 16.00 39.58
CA LEU A 43 -3.99 14.68 40.20
C LEU A 43 -3.91 14.73 41.74
N LEU A 44 -2.97 15.50 42.28
CA LEU A 44 -2.81 15.68 43.73
C LEU A 44 -4.02 16.43 44.32
N ALA A 45 -4.53 17.44 43.64
CA ALA A 45 -5.74 18.15 44.04
C ALA A 45 -6.96 17.22 44.04
N SER A 46 -7.14 16.41 42.99
CA SER A 46 -8.22 15.41 42.90
C SER A 46 -8.17 14.42 44.08
N LEU A 47 -6.98 13.94 44.45
CA LEU A 47 -6.81 13.09 45.64
C LEU A 47 -7.18 13.80 46.93
N SER A 48 -6.78 15.07 47.10
CA SER A 48 -7.11 15.86 48.29
C SER A 48 -8.61 16.10 48.46
N LEU A 49 -9.38 15.99 47.38
CA LEU A 49 -10.84 16.12 47.36
C LEU A 49 -11.57 14.76 47.37
N SER A 50 -10.83 13.65 47.52
CA SER A 50 -11.34 12.28 47.42
C SER A 50 -12.08 12.00 46.10
N TYR A 51 -11.70 12.68 45.01
CA TYR A 51 -12.26 12.43 43.69
C TYR A 51 -11.66 11.16 43.06
N PRO A 52 -12.43 10.41 42.24
CA PRO A 52 -11.95 9.19 41.62
C PRO A 52 -10.85 9.50 40.59
N ILE A 53 -9.63 8.98 40.81
CA ILE A 53 -8.49 9.16 39.89
C ILE A 53 -8.43 8.09 38.78
N GLY A 54 -9.40 7.18 38.76
CA GLY A 54 -9.48 6.03 37.85
C GLY A 54 -8.80 4.78 38.40
N ALA A 55 -9.14 3.64 37.81
CA ALA A 55 -8.58 2.36 38.23
C ALA A 55 -7.13 2.17 37.77
N VAL A 56 -6.44 1.29 38.48
CA VAL A 56 -5.11 0.76 38.12
C VAL A 56 -5.27 -0.69 37.68
N MET A 57 -4.52 -1.11 36.67
CA MET A 57 -4.56 -2.48 36.17
C MET A 57 -3.23 -3.17 36.33
N THR A 58 -3.22 -4.37 36.88
CA THR A 58 -2.01 -5.15 37.13
C THR A 58 -2.10 -6.57 36.58
N LEU A 59 -0.94 -7.17 36.29
CA LEU A 59 -0.80 -8.58 35.92
C LEU A 59 0.03 -9.29 36.98
N ARG A 60 -0.51 -10.38 37.54
CA ARG A 60 0.23 -11.26 38.43
C ARG A 60 1.31 -12.02 37.67
N THR A 61 2.56 -11.89 38.10
CA THR A 61 3.72 -12.51 37.44
C THR A 61 3.85 -14.01 37.80
N GLY A 62 4.84 -14.67 37.19
CA GLY A 62 5.19 -16.06 37.47
C GLY A 62 4.76 -17.05 36.40
N ASN A 63 4.02 -16.66 35.36
CA ASN A 63 3.74 -17.54 34.22
C ASN A 63 4.91 -17.52 33.22
N PRO A 64 5.64 -18.63 33.00
CA PRO A 64 6.74 -18.67 32.03
C PRO A 64 6.29 -18.40 30.60
N GLU A 65 5.03 -18.69 30.26
CA GLU A 65 4.47 -18.46 28.92
C GLU A 65 4.11 -16.99 28.66
N VAL A 66 4.07 -16.15 29.71
CA VAL A 66 3.75 -14.72 29.65
C VAL A 66 4.86 -13.95 30.34
N ALA A 67 6.07 -14.03 29.79
CA ALA A 67 7.23 -13.29 30.26
C ALA A 67 7.32 -11.94 29.56
N PHE A 68 7.26 -10.87 30.34
CA PHE A 68 7.59 -9.52 29.90
C PHE A 68 8.80 -9.05 30.67
N LYS A 69 9.78 -8.45 29.97
CA LYS A 69 10.92 -7.84 30.64
C LYS A 69 10.42 -6.71 31.55
N PRO A 70 10.76 -6.70 32.84
CA PRO A 70 10.29 -5.69 33.76
C PRO A 70 11.25 -4.49 33.81
N ARG A 71 10.71 -3.31 34.11
CA ARG A 71 11.46 -2.10 34.42
C ARG A 71 10.82 -1.38 35.60
N LEU A 72 11.64 -0.73 36.41
CA LEU A 72 11.16 0.05 37.55
C LEU A 72 10.33 1.27 37.11
N LEU A 73 9.41 1.71 37.98
CA LEU A 73 8.77 3.02 37.82
C LEU A 73 9.82 4.12 37.95
N GLU A 74 9.60 5.23 37.25
CA GLU A 74 10.55 6.34 37.31
C GLU A 74 10.64 6.93 38.72
N GLY A 75 11.88 7.17 39.17
CA GLY A 75 12.18 7.64 40.52
C GLY A 75 12.47 6.51 41.53
N VAL A 76 12.15 5.24 41.21
CA VAL A 76 12.50 4.09 42.06
C VAL A 76 13.97 3.74 41.86
N SER A 77 14.70 3.59 42.97
CA SER A 77 16.09 3.13 42.98
C SER A 77 16.26 2.03 44.01
N LEU A 78 16.64 0.83 43.56
CA LEU A 78 16.84 -0.34 44.41
C LEU A 78 18.33 -0.70 44.49
N PRO A 79 18.82 -1.16 45.66
CA PRO A 79 20.22 -1.57 45.83
C PRO A 79 20.56 -2.84 45.03
N ALA A 80 19.57 -3.66 44.71
CA ALA A 80 19.70 -4.86 43.90
C ALA A 80 18.43 -5.06 43.04
N PRO A 81 18.51 -5.77 41.89
CA PRO A 81 17.34 -6.15 41.12
C PRO A 81 16.37 -6.99 41.95
N VAL A 82 15.08 -6.69 41.86
CA VAL A 82 14.00 -7.42 42.52
C VAL A 82 13.08 -7.97 41.43
N GLU A 83 12.68 -9.24 41.54
CA GLU A 83 11.67 -9.83 40.65
C GLU A 83 10.28 -9.27 41.00
N PRO A 84 9.51 -8.75 40.03
CA PRO A 84 8.19 -8.19 40.30
C PRO A 84 7.17 -9.28 40.63
N GLU A 85 6.28 -8.99 41.57
CA GLU A 85 5.06 -9.77 41.82
C GLU A 85 3.92 -9.34 40.89
N LEU A 86 3.92 -8.06 40.51
CA LEU A 86 2.90 -7.41 39.69
C LEU A 86 3.55 -6.56 38.59
N LEU A 87 2.99 -6.65 37.37
CA LEU A 87 3.27 -5.72 36.29
C LEU A 87 2.11 -4.74 36.12
N LEU A 88 2.38 -3.44 36.20
CA LEU A 88 1.40 -2.38 36.02
C LEU A 88 1.09 -2.22 34.52
N LEU A 89 -0.12 -2.62 34.11
CA LEU A 89 -0.58 -2.58 32.72
C LEU A 89 -1.29 -1.28 32.34
N ASP A 90 -1.98 -0.66 33.29
CA ASP A 90 -2.62 0.66 33.14
C ASP A 90 -2.50 1.47 34.43
N GLY A 91 -2.51 2.79 34.31
CA GLY A 91 -2.33 3.71 35.42
C GLY A 91 -0.88 4.14 35.64
N GLN A 92 0.05 3.75 34.75
CA GLN A 92 1.48 4.12 34.83
C GLN A 92 1.68 5.60 35.15
N GLN A 93 1.02 6.50 34.42
CA GLN A 93 1.28 7.92 34.55
C GLN A 93 0.83 8.47 35.91
N ARG A 94 -0.30 7.98 36.42
CA ARG A 94 -0.82 8.34 37.75
C ARG A 94 0.08 7.76 38.85
N THR A 95 0.32 6.46 38.84
CA THR A 95 1.10 5.77 39.87
C THR A 95 2.52 6.31 39.96
N THR A 96 3.17 6.59 38.82
CA THR A 96 4.52 7.18 38.78
C THR A 96 4.54 8.60 39.34
N SER A 97 3.54 9.43 39.01
CA SER A 97 3.43 10.79 39.52
C SER A 97 3.21 10.82 41.03
N LEU A 98 2.31 9.98 41.54
CA LEU A 98 2.03 9.85 42.97
C LEU A 98 3.23 9.31 43.75
N TYR A 99 3.91 8.31 43.20
CA TYR A 99 5.13 7.79 43.81
C TYR A 99 6.19 8.88 43.96
N GLN A 100 6.48 9.62 42.87
CA GLN A 100 7.47 10.68 42.91
C GLN A 100 7.06 11.79 43.88
N ALA A 101 5.81 12.24 43.84
CA ALA A 101 5.33 13.37 44.64
C ALA A 101 5.15 13.06 46.14
N LEU A 102 4.72 11.84 46.49
CA LEU A 102 4.27 11.51 47.86
C LEU A 102 5.19 10.55 48.61
N ARG A 103 6.14 9.88 47.92
CA ARG A 103 6.92 8.79 48.53
C ARG A 103 8.40 8.75 48.20
N SER A 104 8.84 9.31 47.07
CA SER A 104 10.24 9.20 46.64
C SER A 104 11.24 9.93 47.56
N GLY A 105 10.78 10.93 48.33
CA GLY A 105 11.60 11.80 49.16
C GLY A 105 12.47 12.81 48.39
N GLY A 106 12.38 12.82 47.06
CA GLY A 106 13.11 13.73 46.18
C GLY A 106 12.19 14.61 45.33
N PRO A 107 12.74 15.58 44.58
CA PRO A 107 11.94 16.36 43.64
C PRO A 107 11.49 15.49 42.46
N VAL A 108 10.28 15.76 41.99
CA VAL A 108 9.64 15.10 40.85
C VAL A 108 10.25 15.61 39.55
N LYS A 109 10.83 14.71 38.75
CA LYS A 109 11.58 15.07 37.53
C LYS A 109 10.67 15.18 36.30
N THR A 110 9.76 16.15 36.28
CA THR A 110 8.72 16.34 35.24
C THR A 110 9.15 17.26 34.06
N ARG A 111 8.19 17.77 33.29
CA ARG A 111 8.35 18.70 32.18
C ARG A 111 7.32 19.83 32.26
N ASP A 112 7.56 20.96 31.59
CA ASP A 112 6.50 21.96 31.35
C ASP A 112 5.54 21.53 30.21
N ALA A 113 4.49 22.33 30.02
CA ALA A 113 3.55 22.19 28.89
C ALA A 113 4.23 22.25 27.49
N ARG A 114 5.48 22.71 27.39
CA ARG A 114 6.30 22.74 26.16
C ARG A 114 7.30 21.57 26.08
N LYS A 115 7.16 20.57 26.96
CA LYS A 115 8.01 19.37 27.07
C LYS A 115 9.45 19.63 27.51
N LYS A 116 9.75 20.80 28.10
CA LYS A 116 11.09 21.10 28.64
C LYS A 116 11.27 20.43 30.00
N PRO A 117 12.37 19.69 30.25
CA PRO A 117 12.63 19.06 31.55
C PRO A 117 12.71 20.05 32.72
N MET A 118 12.19 19.65 33.88
CA MET A 118 12.24 20.39 35.13
C MET A 118 12.20 19.45 36.35
N ALA A 119 12.50 19.99 37.53
CA ALA A 119 12.38 19.28 38.80
C ALA A 119 11.52 20.12 39.76
N ARG A 120 10.53 19.48 40.40
CA ARG A 120 9.50 20.15 41.21
C ARG A 120 9.29 19.48 42.57
N ARG A 121 8.91 20.28 43.56
CA ARG A 121 8.38 19.84 44.85
C ARG A 121 6.96 20.36 45.00
N TYR A 122 6.09 19.55 45.60
CA TYR A 122 4.69 19.90 45.78
C TYR A 122 4.38 20.17 47.25
N PHE A 123 3.67 21.27 47.49
CA PHE A 123 3.25 21.70 48.82
C PHE A 123 1.75 21.98 48.83
N ALA A 124 1.09 21.77 49.96
CA ALA A 124 -0.26 22.23 50.21
C ALA A 124 -0.23 23.51 51.04
N ASP A 125 -0.91 24.56 50.59
CA ASP A 125 -1.13 25.78 51.37
C ASP A 125 -2.25 25.51 52.38
N ILE A 126 -1.89 25.45 53.67
CA ILE A 126 -2.83 25.09 54.75
C ILE A 126 -4.04 26.00 54.74
N ARG A 127 -3.85 27.32 54.54
CA ARG A 127 -4.93 28.30 54.62
C ARG A 127 -5.88 28.17 53.43
N LYS A 128 -5.34 27.95 52.23
CA LYS A 128 -6.15 27.74 51.03
C LYS A 128 -6.89 26.40 51.05
N CYS A 129 -6.29 25.36 51.60
CA CYS A 129 -6.93 24.04 51.67
C CYS A 129 -8.09 23.97 52.68
N ILE A 130 -8.08 24.78 53.74
CA ILE A 130 -9.18 24.85 54.73
C ILE A 130 -10.26 25.88 54.38
N ASP A 131 -10.01 26.77 53.41
CA ASP A 131 -10.97 27.77 52.97
C ASP A 131 -12.04 27.13 52.06
N PRO A 132 -13.33 27.11 52.46
CA PRO A 132 -14.40 26.54 51.64
C PRO A 132 -14.71 27.34 50.36
N LEU A 133 -14.21 28.58 50.23
CA LEU A 133 -14.41 29.43 49.06
C LEU A 133 -13.23 29.40 48.08
N ALA A 134 -12.10 28.82 48.46
CA ALA A 134 -10.94 28.71 47.59
C ALA A 134 -11.09 27.52 46.63
N ASP A 135 -10.70 27.72 45.37
CA ASP A 135 -10.56 26.60 44.44
C ASP A 135 -9.31 25.80 44.82
N ARG A 136 -9.53 24.58 45.33
CA ARG A 136 -8.43 23.73 45.82
C ARG A 136 -7.56 23.21 44.70
N GLU A 137 -8.09 23.10 43.48
CA GLU A 137 -7.36 22.64 42.32
C GLU A 137 -6.36 23.69 41.84
N ASP A 138 -6.74 24.97 41.88
CA ASP A 138 -5.91 26.08 41.42
C ASP A 138 -5.08 26.76 42.52
N GLU A 139 -5.54 26.76 43.78
CA GLU A 139 -4.93 27.55 44.86
C GLU A 139 -4.38 26.71 46.03
N GLY A 140 -4.81 25.45 46.18
CA GLY A 140 -4.45 24.60 47.32
C GLY A 140 -3.10 23.90 47.18
N ILE A 141 -2.85 23.29 46.01
CA ILE A 141 -1.63 22.52 45.73
C ILE A 141 -0.67 23.36 44.89
N VAL A 142 0.52 23.62 45.41
CA VAL A 142 1.52 24.51 44.80
C VAL A 142 2.75 23.73 44.35
N SER A 143 3.09 23.87 43.07
CA SER A 143 4.35 23.37 42.49
C SER A 143 5.47 24.39 42.63
N VAL A 144 6.60 23.96 43.17
CA VAL A 144 7.77 24.79 43.51
C VAL A 144 9.02 24.20 42.88
N PRO A 145 10.00 25.00 42.42
CA PRO A 145 11.30 24.46 41.98
C PRO A 145 11.95 23.55 43.03
N ASP A 146 12.86 22.69 42.60
CA ASP A 146 13.55 21.71 43.44
C ASP A 146 14.38 22.33 44.59
N ASP A 147 14.90 23.54 44.38
CA ASP A 147 15.58 24.36 45.38
C ASP A 147 14.63 24.98 46.43
N GLY A 148 13.32 24.85 46.24
CA GLY A 148 12.29 25.37 47.12
C GLY A 148 12.02 26.88 46.97
N VAL A 149 12.61 27.57 45.99
CA VAL A 149 12.53 29.04 45.87
C VAL A 149 11.79 29.48 44.60
N VAL A 150 10.61 30.05 44.78
CA VAL A 150 9.80 30.65 43.70
C VAL A 150 10.33 32.04 43.38
N ARG A 151 10.63 32.28 42.09
CA ARG A 151 11.19 33.54 41.61
C ARG A 151 10.31 34.17 40.52
N SER A 152 10.28 35.50 40.46
CA SER A 152 9.56 36.26 39.44
C SER A 152 10.29 36.21 38.09
N PHE A 153 9.66 36.74 37.02
CA PHE A 153 10.31 36.89 35.71
C PHE A 153 11.59 37.76 35.77
N ARG A 154 11.71 38.62 36.78
CA ARG A 154 12.90 39.46 37.04
C ARG A 154 13.92 38.79 37.97
N ASN A 155 13.76 37.50 38.26
CA ASN A 155 14.61 36.73 39.17
C ASN A 155 14.58 37.20 40.64
N GLU A 156 13.52 37.91 41.06
CA GLU A 156 13.32 38.30 42.46
C GLU A 156 12.65 37.16 43.23
N ILE A 157 13.02 36.94 44.49
CA ILE A 157 12.42 35.89 45.33
C ILE A 157 11.00 36.30 45.69
N VAL A 158 10.02 35.53 45.20
CA VAL A 158 8.60 35.70 45.49
C VAL A 158 8.20 34.90 46.72
N ARG A 159 8.74 33.69 46.86
CA ARG A 159 8.50 32.80 47.99
C ARG A 159 9.68 31.85 48.17
N ASP A 160 10.07 31.62 49.42
CA ASP A 160 11.20 30.75 49.74
C ASP A 160 10.74 29.67 50.73
N LEU A 161 10.73 28.42 50.28
CA LEU A 161 10.35 27.21 51.02
C LEU A 161 11.52 26.23 51.11
N SER A 162 12.75 26.72 50.92
CA SER A 162 13.99 25.91 50.91
C SER A 162 14.29 25.21 52.23
N THR A 163 13.75 25.71 53.35
CA THR A 163 13.95 25.13 54.68
C THR A 163 12.62 24.90 55.39
N ARG A 164 12.63 23.93 56.33
CA ARG A 164 11.46 23.62 57.17
C ARG A 164 10.93 24.85 57.90
N ASP A 165 11.80 25.66 58.49
CA ASP A 165 11.38 26.88 59.18
C ASP A 165 10.60 27.84 58.26
N LYS A 166 11.09 28.05 57.03
CA LYS A 166 10.40 28.91 56.07
C LYS A 166 9.07 28.32 55.60
N GLN A 167 8.98 26.99 55.47
CA GLN A 167 7.73 26.29 55.16
C GLN A 167 6.69 26.49 56.27
N LEU A 168 7.10 26.35 57.54
CA LEU A 168 6.24 26.54 58.72
C LEU A 168 5.77 27.99 58.88
N ASP A 169 6.64 28.96 58.60
CA ASP A 169 6.32 30.38 58.63
C ASP A 169 5.38 30.77 57.48
N ALA A 170 5.51 30.13 56.31
CA ALA A 170 4.68 30.34 55.13
C ALA A 170 3.39 29.50 55.09
N TRP A 171 3.12 28.65 56.09
CA TRP A 171 1.95 27.75 56.15
C TRP A 171 1.87 26.75 54.99
N MET A 172 3.04 26.30 54.50
CA MET A 172 3.16 25.39 53.37
C MET A 172 3.55 23.99 53.85
N PHE A 173 2.62 23.04 53.78
CA PHE A 173 2.86 21.64 54.16
C PHE A 173 3.46 20.86 52.98
N PRO A 174 4.62 20.20 53.14
CA PRO A 174 5.23 19.41 52.07
C PRO A 174 4.48 18.10 51.84
N LEU A 175 4.09 17.79 50.60
CA LEU A 175 3.28 16.59 50.29
C LEU A 175 4.09 15.28 50.26
N ASP A 176 5.41 15.35 50.16
CA ASP A 176 6.29 14.17 50.17
C ASP A 176 6.33 13.43 51.51
N ILE A 177 5.78 14.03 52.57
CA ILE A 177 5.64 13.41 53.90
C ILE A 177 4.19 13.05 54.25
N VAL A 178 3.19 13.35 53.42
CA VAL A 178 1.76 13.21 53.78
C VAL A 178 1.36 11.77 54.12
N LEU A 179 2.04 10.79 53.53
CA LEU A 179 1.84 9.35 53.79
C LEU A 179 2.85 8.77 54.79
N ASP A 180 3.66 9.61 55.44
CA ASP A 180 4.58 9.24 56.53
C ASP A 180 4.03 9.81 57.85
N PRO A 181 3.38 8.98 58.69
CA PRO A 181 2.82 9.44 59.96
C PRO A 181 3.86 10.02 60.91
N SER A 182 5.11 9.51 60.89
CA SER A 182 6.16 9.99 61.79
C SER A 182 6.68 11.35 61.36
N ALA A 183 6.93 11.53 60.06
CA ALA A 183 7.39 12.81 59.52
C ALA A 183 6.30 13.89 59.62
N THR A 184 5.04 13.53 59.32
CA THR A 184 3.88 14.43 59.46
C THR A 184 3.69 14.86 60.91
N MET A 185 3.73 13.94 61.88
CA MET A 185 3.62 14.28 63.31
C MET A 185 4.74 15.22 63.76
N LYS A 186 5.99 14.97 63.33
CA LYS A 186 7.09 15.88 63.65
C LYS A 186 6.83 17.27 63.06
N TRP A 187 6.34 17.35 61.82
CA TRP A 187 6.05 18.62 61.14
C TRP A 187 4.95 19.39 61.88
N GLN A 188 3.86 18.72 62.25
CA GLN A 188 2.79 19.26 63.07
C GLN A 188 3.31 19.87 64.38
N LEU A 189 4.16 19.13 65.13
CA LEU A 189 4.68 19.62 66.40
C LEU A 189 5.51 20.89 66.25
N ASP A 190 6.27 21.02 65.17
CA ASP A 190 7.04 22.24 64.90
C ASP A 190 6.14 23.38 64.41
N PHE A 191 5.07 23.06 63.68
CA PHE A 191 4.09 24.02 63.20
C PHE A 191 3.32 24.68 64.34
N LEU A 192 2.88 23.89 65.32
CA LEU A 192 2.14 24.38 66.50
C LEU A 192 3.01 25.21 67.45
N LYS A 193 4.34 25.03 67.43
CA LYS A 193 5.27 25.83 68.25
C LYS A 193 5.53 27.24 67.69
N ARG A 194 5.05 27.55 66.48
CA ARG A 194 5.32 28.80 65.78
C ARG A 194 4.12 29.75 65.92
N GLY A 195 4.30 30.95 66.42
CA GLY A 195 3.23 31.96 66.49
C GLY A 195 2.12 31.61 67.51
N ASP A 196 0.86 31.91 67.17
CA ASP A 196 -0.30 31.62 68.02
C ASP A 196 -0.68 30.13 67.93
N THR A 197 -0.60 29.45 69.07
CA THR A 197 -0.86 28.00 69.16
C THR A 197 -2.32 27.65 68.87
N ASP A 198 -3.27 28.47 69.31
CA ASP A 198 -4.69 28.12 69.21
C ASP A 198 -5.17 28.28 67.76
N GLU A 199 -4.79 29.37 67.08
CA GLU A 199 -5.08 29.57 65.64
C GLU A 199 -4.51 28.42 64.79
N ARG A 200 -3.26 28.03 65.05
CA ARG A 200 -2.60 26.96 64.30
C ARG A 200 -3.15 25.58 64.62
N LEU A 201 -3.59 25.35 65.85
CA LEU A 201 -4.23 24.09 66.25
C LEU A 201 -5.55 23.92 65.50
N ASP A 202 -6.41 24.93 65.51
CA ASP A 202 -7.69 24.91 64.79
C ASP A 202 -7.49 24.70 63.29
N ALA A 203 -6.56 25.44 62.69
CA ALA A 203 -6.23 25.29 61.27
C ALA A 203 -5.66 23.90 60.95
N TRP A 204 -4.82 23.34 61.82
CA TRP A 204 -4.26 22.01 61.64
C TRP A 204 -5.32 20.90 61.73
N ILE A 205 -6.29 21.02 62.65
CA ILE A 205 -7.41 20.08 62.76
C ILE A 205 -8.20 20.08 61.45
N ALA A 206 -8.61 21.25 60.97
CA ALA A 206 -9.33 21.40 59.71
C ALA A 206 -8.52 20.88 58.50
N PHE A 207 -7.22 21.14 58.46
CA PHE A 207 -6.32 20.67 57.40
C PHE A 207 -6.12 19.16 57.44
N SER A 208 -6.03 18.57 58.63
CA SER A 208 -5.88 17.13 58.81
C SER A 208 -7.11 16.39 58.31
N GLU A 209 -8.31 16.88 58.63
CA GLU A 209 -9.58 16.32 58.16
C GLU A 209 -9.81 16.59 56.66
N GLY A 210 -9.52 17.80 56.20
CA GLY A 210 -9.85 18.26 54.85
C GLY A 210 -8.84 17.91 53.75
N LEU A 211 -7.60 17.55 54.09
CA LEU A 211 -6.55 17.19 53.12
C LEU A 211 -5.80 15.92 53.49
N ILE A 212 -5.25 15.81 54.72
CA ILE A 212 -4.38 14.66 55.07
C ILE A 212 -5.20 13.35 55.09
N ALA A 213 -6.36 13.34 55.73
CA ALA A 213 -7.22 12.16 55.80
C ALA A 213 -7.62 11.63 54.41
N PRO A 214 -8.06 12.48 53.44
CA PRO A 214 -8.24 12.07 52.05
C PRO A 214 -7.06 11.31 51.45
N PHE A 215 -5.81 11.76 51.63
CA PHE A 215 -4.64 11.05 51.10
C PHE A 215 -4.39 9.71 51.81
N VAL A 216 -4.51 9.68 53.14
CA VAL A 216 -4.20 8.50 53.96
C VAL A 216 -5.24 7.39 53.80
N GLN A 217 -6.51 7.77 53.64
CA GLN A 217 -7.64 6.85 53.53
C GLN A 217 -8.00 6.53 52.07
N TYR A 218 -7.27 7.07 51.09
CA TYR A 218 -7.60 6.86 49.69
C TYR A 218 -7.39 5.41 49.29
N ASP A 219 -8.45 4.80 48.78
CA ASP A 219 -8.44 3.47 48.22
C ASP A 219 -8.43 3.56 46.68
N VAL A 220 -7.42 2.96 46.05
CA VAL A 220 -7.24 2.95 44.60
C VAL A 220 -7.95 1.72 44.02
N PRO A 221 -8.95 1.91 43.14
CA PRO A 221 -9.60 0.79 42.47
C PRO A 221 -8.59 0.02 41.62
N THR A 222 -8.46 -1.28 41.84
CA THR A 222 -7.46 -2.14 41.18
C THR A 222 -8.11 -3.32 40.48
N ILE A 223 -7.76 -3.51 39.22
CA ILE A 223 -8.14 -4.66 38.39
C ILE A 223 -6.90 -5.52 38.19
N GLU A 224 -6.91 -6.73 38.71
CA GLU A 224 -5.77 -7.64 38.60
C GLU A 224 -6.09 -8.81 37.67
N LEU A 225 -5.23 -9.02 36.68
CA LEU A 225 -5.26 -10.18 35.80
C LEU A 225 -4.50 -11.34 36.46
N ALA A 226 -5.14 -12.52 36.49
CA ALA A 226 -4.54 -13.73 37.04
C ALA A 226 -3.31 -14.18 36.25
N ARG A 227 -2.40 -14.92 36.90
CA ARG A 227 -1.18 -15.49 36.31
C ARG A 227 -1.45 -16.35 35.06
N GLU A 228 -2.58 -17.04 35.05
CA GLU A 228 -3.02 -17.95 33.98
C GLU A 228 -3.67 -17.22 32.79
N THR A 229 -3.71 -15.88 32.82
CA THR A 229 -4.20 -15.07 31.70
C THR A 229 -3.29 -15.25 30.49
N ARG A 230 -3.82 -15.82 29.41
CA ARG A 230 -3.07 -16.01 28.16
C ARG A 230 -2.53 -14.68 27.64
N LYS A 231 -1.34 -14.72 27.05
CA LYS A 231 -0.66 -13.58 26.46
C LYS A 231 -1.59 -12.73 25.58
N GLU A 232 -2.34 -13.34 24.66
CA GLU A 232 -3.22 -12.60 23.76
C GLU A 232 -4.35 -11.86 24.49
N ALA A 233 -4.85 -12.42 25.60
CA ALA A 233 -5.87 -11.77 26.41
C ALA A 233 -5.30 -10.57 27.16
N VAL A 234 -4.09 -10.69 27.72
CA VAL A 234 -3.36 -9.55 28.34
C VAL A 234 -3.19 -8.42 27.32
N CYS A 235 -2.80 -8.76 26.10
CA CYS A 235 -2.60 -7.80 25.00
C CYS A 235 -3.90 -7.08 24.62
N GLN A 236 -4.99 -7.81 24.45
CA GLN A 236 -6.29 -7.23 24.09
C GLN A 236 -6.86 -6.34 25.19
N VAL A 237 -6.67 -6.72 26.46
CA VAL A 237 -7.07 -5.89 27.59
C VAL A 237 -6.23 -4.62 27.60
N PHE A 238 -4.91 -4.73 27.41
CA PHE A 238 -4.01 -3.59 27.32
C PHE A 238 -4.39 -2.64 26.18
N GLU A 239 -4.66 -3.14 24.97
CA GLU A 239 -5.08 -2.36 23.79
C GLU A 239 -6.37 -1.58 24.05
N LYS A 240 -7.37 -2.22 24.69
CA LYS A 240 -8.67 -1.59 24.96
C LYS A 240 -8.59 -0.51 26.03
N VAL A 241 -7.77 -0.72 27.04
CA VAL A 241 -7.62 0.19 28.18
C VAL A 241 -6.72 1.38 27.82
N ASN A 242 -5.71 1.17 26.98
CA ASN A 242 -4.79 2.23 26.53
C ASN A 242 -5.30 3.06 25.34
N THR A 243 -6.62 3.29 25.26
CA THR A 243 -7.25 4.04 24.16
C THR A 243 -6.82 5.51 24.04
N GLY A 244 -6.13 6.07 25.05
CA GLY A 244 -5.51 7.40 25.03
C GLY A 244 -3.98 7.42 24.77
N GLY A 245 -3.35 6.28 24.46
CA GLY A 245 -1.91 6.12 24.19
C GLY A 245 -1.60 5.53 22.80
N VAL A 246 -0.31 5.37 22.47
CA VAL A 246 0.10 4.64 21.24
C VAL A 246 -0.41 3.21 21.34
N SER A 247 -1.21 2.78 20.35
CA SER A 247 -1.76 1.42 20.26
C SER A 247 -0.61 0.41 20.30
N LEU A 248 -0.66 -0.55 21.22
CA LEU A 248 0.33 -1.62 21.31
C LEU A 248 -0.04 -2.67 20.26
N GLY A 249 0.55 -2.59 19.07
CA GLY A 249 0.27 -3.49 17.96
C GLY A 249 0.91 -4.87 18.16
N VAL A 250 0.74 -5.75 17.17
CA VAL A 250 1.34 -7.09 17.16
C VAL A 250 2.87 -7.00 17.26
N PHE A 251 3.46 -6.00 16.61
CA PHE A 251 4.89 -5.74 16.61
C PHE A 251 5.45 -5.43 18.01
N GLU A 252 4.81 -4.53 18.77
CA GLU A 252 5.25 -4.18 20.13
C GLU A 252 5.19 -5.39 21.08
N LEU A 253 4.16 -6.24 20.92
CA LEU A 253 3.99 -7.44 21.73
C LEU A 253 5.06 -8.49 21.45
N LEU A 254 5.39 -8.67 20.17
CA LEU A 254 6.46 -9.58 19.78
C LEU A 254 7.82 -9.04 20.26
N THR A 255 8.03 -7.73 20.18
CA THR A 255 9.21 -7.05 20.73
C THR A 255 9.37 -7.33 22.22
N ALA A 256 8.29 -7.19 23.01
CA ALA A 256 8.31 -7.48 24.44
C ALA A 256 8.65 -8.94 24.76
N THR A 257 8.22 -9.86 23.90
CA THR A 257 8.46 -11.29 24.04
C THR A 257 9.92 -11.62 23.79
N TYR A 258 10.45 -11.15 22.67
CA TYR A 258 11.84 -11.40 22.30
C TYR A 258 12.83 -10.70 23.22
N ALA A 259 12.43 -9.60 23.87
CA ALA A 259 13.24 -8.94 24.89
C ALA A 259 13.54 -9.85 26.10
N ALA A 260 12.65 -10.79 26.44
CA ALA A 260 12.91 -11.79 27.48
C ALA A 260 14.03 -12.78 27.09
N GLU A 261 14.28 -12.95 25.80
CA GLU A 261 15.35 -13.76 25.22
C GLU A 261 16.57 -12.91 24.81
N ASN A 262 16.67 -11.67 25.33
CA ASN A 262 17.72 -10.69 25.02
C ASN A 262 17.80 -10.25 23.54
N PHE A 263 16.68 -10.27 22.81
CA PHE A 263 16.60 -9.78 21.44
C PHE A 263 15.68 -8.56 21.32
N ASN A 264 16.17 -7.48 20.73
CA ASN A 264 15.37 -6.28 20.48
C ASN A 264 14.86 -6.25 19.03
N LEU A 265 13.58 -6.61 18.86
CA LEU A 265 12.92 -6.62 17.55
C LEU A 265 12.83 -5.22 16.91
N ARG A 266 12.75 -4.15 17.71
CA ARG A 266 12.66 -2.77 17.19
C ARG A 266 13.96 -2.36 16.54
N ASP A 267 15.09 -2.63 17.20
CA ASP A 267 16.41 -2.29 16.66
C ASP A 267 16.70 -3.08 15.37
N ASP A 268 16.32 -4.36 15.30
CA ASP A 268 16.45 -5.18 14.08
C ASP A 268 15.56 -4.65 12.94
N TRP A 269 14.30 -4.31 13.24
CA TRP A 269 13.41 -3.70 12.26
C TRP A 269 13.95 -2.37 11.74
N ASP A 270 14.38 -1.46 12.61
CA ASP A 270 14.87 -0.13 12.22
C ASP A 270 16.12 -0.24 11.32
N ALA A 271 16.99 -1.21 11.59
CA ALA A 271 18.13 -1.52 10.74
C ALA A 271 17.71 -2.00 9.34
N ARG A 272 16.72 -2.90 9.26
CA ARG A 272 16.19 -3.41 7.98
C ARG A 272 15.41 -2.35 7.20
N ASP A 273 14.55 -1.61 7.88
CA ASP A 273 13.70 -0.54 7.33
C ASP A 273 14.54 0.56 6.69
N THR A 274 15.70 0.88 7.25
CA THR A 274 16.68 1.78 6.63
C THR A 274 17.10 1.30 5.23
N GLY A 275 17.33 0.00 5.07
CA GLY A 275 17.63 -0.62 3.77
C GLY A 275 16.41 -0.67 2.85
N PHE A 276 15.22 -0.97 3.39
CA PHE A 276 13.98 -1.02 2.61
C PHE A 276 13.61 0.36 2.04
N LYS A 277 13.73 1.42 2.84
CA LYS A 277 13.45 2.80 2.41
C LYS A 277 14.37 3.31 1.32
N ALA A 278 15.52 2.67 1.07
CA ALA A 278 16.33 2.96 -0.10
C ALA A 278 15.63 2.58 -1.42
N HIS A 279 14.65 1.66 -1.38
CA HIS A 279 13.81 1.28 -2.51
C HIS A 279 12.46 2.00 -2.45
N GLN A 280 12.12 2.79 -3.48
CA GLN A 280 10.87 3.57 -3.53
C GLN A 280 9.59 2.70 -3.44
N LEU A 281 9.67 1.43 -3.86
CA LEU A 281 8.58 0.45 -3.73
C LEU A 281 8.34 -0.01 -2.29
N LEU A 282 9.39 -0.09 -1.48
CA LEU A 282 9.34 -0.66 -0.13
C LEU A 282 9.26 0.41 0.95
N ALA A 283 9.26 1.70 0.57
CA ALA A 283 9.22 2.83 1.50
C ALA A 283 8.00 2.84 2.44
N GLU A 284 6.90 2.18 2.05
CA GLU A 284 5.67 2.05 2.85
C GLU A 284 5.49 0.63 3.43
N LEU A 285 6.51 -0.25 3.37
CA LEU A 285 6.45 -1.56 4.01
C LEU A 285 6.41 -1.41 5.53
N LEU A 286 5.32 -1.84 6.15
CA LEU A 286 5.13 -1.77 7.59
C LEU A 286 5.70 -3.01 8.31
N PRO A 287 6.08 -2.89 9.59
CA PRO A 287 6.59 -4.02 10.38
C PRO A 287 5.62 -5.21 10.38
N ASP A 288 4.32 -4.96 10.48
CA ASP A 288 3.30 -6.02 10.47
C ASP A 288 3.31 -6.82 9.16
N GLY A 289 3.49 -6.17 8.01
CA GLY A 289 3.60 -6.85 6.72
C GLY A 289 4.87 -7.70 6.63
N PHE A 290 5.98 -7.20 7.18
CA PHE A 290 7.22 -7.98 7.26
C PHE A 290 7.09 -9.19 8.21
N LEU A 291 6.48 -9.00 9.38
CA LEU A 291 6.18 -10.11 10.28
C LEU A 291 5.25 -11.14 9.65
N GLN A 292 4.27 -10.72 8.82
CA GLN A 292 3.45 -11.65 8.06
C GLN A 292 4.28 -12.50 7.08
N ILE A 293 5.25 -11.90 6.37
CA ILE A 293 6.17 -12.62 5.47
C ILE A 293 6.95 -13.68 6.25
N VAL A 294 7.60 -13.26 7.35
CA VAL A 294 8.43 -14.14 8.19
C VAL A 294 7.60 -15.28 8.80
N THR A 295 6.40 -14.96 9.33
CA THR A 295 5.50 -15.96 9.92
C THR A 295 4.97 -16.95 8.89
N LEU A 296 4.68 -16.48 7.67
CA LEU A 296 4.22 -17.33 6.59
C LEU A 296 5.29 -18.36 6.19
N LEU A 297 6.55 -17.93 6.08
CA LEU A 297 7.70 -18.80 5.82
C LEU A 297 7.93 -19.81 6.96
N ALA A 298 7.92 -19.35 8.22
CA ALA A 298 8.12 -20.20 9.39
C ALA A 298 7.03 -21.27 9.55
N THR A 299 5.75 -20.92 9.34
CA THR A 299 4.65 -21.89 9.42
C THR A 299 4.64 -22.85 8.24
N TRP A 300 5.00 -22.39 7.03
CA TRP A 300 5.17 -23.24 5.86
C TRP A 300 6.32 -24.24 6.04
N ASP A 301 7.48 -23.80 6.50
CA ASP A 301 8.65 -24.65 6.72
C ASP A 301 8.36 -25.76 7.74
N ARG A 302 7.74 -25.42 8.87
CA ARG A 302 7.30 -26.40 9.88
C ARG A 302 6.35 -27.44 9.30
N ARG A 303 5.39 -27.02 8.47
CA ARG A 303 4.47 -27.93 7.79
C ARG A 303 5.19 -28.82 6.76
N SER A 304 6.17 -28.28 6.04
CA SER A 304 6.91 -29.00 5.00
C SER A 304 7.81 -30.13 5.53
N LYS A 305 8.29 -29.98 6.78
CA LYS A 305 9.23 -30.92 7.42
C LYS A 305 8.56 -32.05 8.20
N GLN A 306 7.23 -32.07 8.34
CA GLN A 306 6.53 -33.06 9.18
C GLN A 306 6.00 -34.27 8.42
N THR A 307 6.02 -35.41 9.09
CA THR A 307 5.47 -36.71 8.64
C THR A 307 4.00 -36.85 9.03
N THR A 308 3.29 -37.77 8.38
CA THR A 308 1.83 -37.98 8.45
C THR A 308 1.23 -38.27 9.83
N ASP A 309 2.04 -38.58 10.83
CA ASP A 309 1.56 -39.10 12.14
C ASP A 309 1.16 -38.02 13.15
N ASN A 310 1.40 -36.73 12.88
CA ASN A 310 0.96 -35.64 13.75
C ASN A 310 0.53 -34.44 12.90
N PRO A 311 -0.75 -33.99 12.93
CA PRO A 311 -1.22 -32.93 12.07
C PRO A 311 -0.55 -31.59 12.44
N ALA A 312 0.36 -31.14 11.57
CA ALA A 312 0.97 -29.81 11.66
C ALA A 312 -0.09 -28.71 11.76
N ALA A 313 0.22 -27.64 12.48
CA ALA A 313 -0.52 -26.40 12.35
C ALA A 313 -0.56 -25.96 10.87
N ALA A 314 -1.71 -25.43 10.44
CA ALA A 314 -1.85 -24.93 9.08
C ALA A 314 -0.85 -23.80 8.79
N VAL A 315 -0.41 -23.66 7.52
CA VAL A 315 0.31 -22.46 7.08
C VAL A 315 -0.56 -21.25 7.41
N SER A 316 0.00 -20.25 8.07
CA SER A 316 -0.77 -19.10 8.55
C SER A 316 0.15 -17.93 8.89
N CYS A 317 -0.38 -16.72 8.77
CA CYS A 317 0.27 -15.48 9.19
C CYS A 317 -0.72 -14.57 9.93
N LYS A 318 -1.79 -15.15 10.51
CA LYS A 318 -2.76 -14.38 11.30
C LYS A 318 -2.09 -13.86 12.56
N ARG A 319 -2.67 -12.83 13.17
CA ARG A 319 -2.20 -12.25 14.44
C ARG A 319 -1.77 -13.29 15.49
N LYS A 320 -2.58 -14.32 15.73
CA LYS A 320 -2.26 -15.38 16.71
C LYS A 320 -0.97 -16.13 16.37
N ASP A 321 -0.68 -16.31 15.08
CA ASP A 321 0.46 -17.08 14.60
C ASP A 321 1.72 -16.21 14.63
N ILE A 322 1.59 -14.91 14.36
CA ILE A 322 2.68 -13.93 14.53
C ILE A 322 3.10 -13.85 16.01
N LEU A 323 2.13 -13.78 16.94
CA LEU A 323 2.43 -13.72 18.38
C LEU A 323 3.07 -15.00 18.95
N ASN A 324 2.94 -16.12 18.23
CA ASN A 324 3.52 -17.42 18.52
C ASN A 324 4.76 -17.73 17.65
N LEU A 325 5.28 -16.74 16.92
CA LEU A 325 6.52 -16.88 16.17
C LEU A 325 7.70 -16.99 17.14
N ALA A 326 8.39 -18.13 17.13
CA ALA A 326 9.57 -18.34 17.98
C ALA A 326 10.74 -17.47 17.49
N LEU A 327 11.56 -16.97 18.42
CA LEU A 327 12.71 -16.11 18.09
C LEU A 327 13.70 -16.78 17.10
N PRO A 328 14.05 -18.07 17.22
CA PRO A 328 14.93 -18.74 16.24
C PRO A 328 14.33 -18.76 14.83
N ASP A 329 13.02 -18.99 14.71
CA ASP A 329 12.32 -18.97 13.43
C ASP A 329 12.33 -17.56 12.84
N TYR A 330 12.09 -16.53 13.67
CA TYR A 330 12.17 -15.14 13.26
C TYR A 330 13.54 -14.78 12.70
N ILE A 331 14.62 -15.03 13.46
CA ILE A 331 16.00 -14.69 13.06
C ILE A 331 16.33 -15.35 11.71
N HIS A 332 16.02 -16.63 11.56
CA HIS A 332 16.32 -17.36 10.33
C HIS A 332 15.58 -16.80 9.11
N TRP A 333 14.26 -16.63 9.22
CA TRP A 333 13.43 -16.26 8.09
C TRP A 333 13.44 -14.76 7.79
N ALA A 334 13.71 -13.90 8.78
CA ALA A 334 13.85 -12.46 8.57
C ALA A 334 15.01 -12.13 7.60
N ASP A 335 16.15 -12.81 7.75
CA ASP A 335 17.30 -12.63 6.86
C ASP A 335 17.05 -13.12 5.44
N ILE A 336 16.37 -14.26 5.30
CA ILE A 336 16.01 -14.80 3.98
C ILE A 336 15.01 -13.86 3.29
N ALA A 337 13.96 -13.42 4.01
CA ALA A 337 12.98 -12.48 3.48
C ALA A 337 13.62 -11.14 3.07
N THR A 338 14.55 -10.63 3.87
CA THR A 338 15.29 -9.40 3.57
C THR A 338 16.11 -9.51 2.30
N LYS A 339 16.76 -10.66 2.07
CA LYS A 339 17.53 -10.93 0.84
C LYS A 339 16.63 -11.13 -0.39
N ALA A 340 15.39 -11.56 -0.21
CA ALA A 340 14.42 -11.75 -1.29
C ALA A 340 13.79 -10.44 -1.78
N LEU A 341 13.62 -9.44 -0.91
CA LEU A 341 12.95 -8.18 -1.23
C LEU A 341 13.56 -7.43 -2.45
N PRO A 342 14.89 -7.32 -2.63
CA PRO A 342 15.46 -6.74 -3.84
C PRO A 342 15.07 -7.46 -5.13
N LYS A 343 14.91 -8.79 -5.10
CA LYS A 343 14.44 -9.58 -6.25
C LYS A 343 12.97 -9.31 -6.56
N VAL A 344 12.16 -9.15 -5.52
CA VAL A 344 10.75 -8.75 -5.65
C VAL A 344 10.65 -7.34 -6.28
N VAL A 345 11.51 -6.40 -5.86
CA VAL A 345 11.62 -5.08 -6.48
C VAL A 345 12.00 -5.20 -7.96
N GLY A 346 12.97 -6.04 -8.32
CA GLY A 346 13.35 -6.32 -9.71
C GLY A 346 12.18 -6.86 -10.55
N PHE A 347 11.44 -7.83 -10.00
CA PHE A 347 10.22 -8.37 -10.63
C PHE A 347 9.18 -7.28 -10.88
N LEU A 348 8.86 -6.48 -9.85
CA LEU A 348 7.85 -5.41 -9.94
C LEU A 348 8.27 -4.29 -10.91
N HIS A 349 9.56 -3.96 -10.97
CA HIS A 349 10.09 -3.03 -11.98
C HIS A 349 9.90 -3.57 -13.40
N GLY A 350 10.12 -4.87 -13.64
CA GLY A 350 9.83 -5.53 -14.93
C GLY A 350 8.33 -5.57 -15.27
N GLU A 351 7.48 -5.46 -14.25
CA GLU A 351 6.04 -5.26 -14.39
C GLU A 351 5.62 -3.78 -14.43
N HIS A 352 6.58 -2.85 -14.54
CA HIS A 352 6.39 -1.40 -14.59
C HIS A 352 5.68 -0.80 -13.37
N VAL A 353 5.92 -1.37 -12.19
CA VAL A 353 5.49 -0.83 -10.89
C VAL A 353 6.71 -0.29 -10.17
N PHE A 354 6.81 1.02 -9.96
CA PHE A 354 8.09 1.68 -9.56
C PHE A 354 8.08 2.32 -8.18
N LYS A 355 6.92 2.69 -7.63
CA LYS A 355 6.79 3.36 -6.32
C LYS A 355 5.69 2.70 -5.49
N ALA A 356 5.79 2.82 -4.16
CA ALA A 356 4.81 2.23 -3.24
C ALA A 356 3.35 2.60 -3.58
N ARG A 357 3.10 3.88 -3.91
CA ARG A 357 1.78 4.37 -4.33
C ARG A 357 1.21 3.68 -5.57
N ASP A 358 2.07 3.13 -6.43
CA ASP A 358 1.69 2.51 -7.71
C ASP A 358 1.45 1.00 -7.56
N LEU A 359 1.78 0.41 -6.40
CA LEU A 359 1.42 -0.97 -6.09
C LEU A 359 -0.10 -1.15 -6.18
N PRO A 360 -0.58 -2.08 -7.04
CA PRO A 360 -1.99 -2.45 -7.08
C PRO A 360 -2.51 -2.87 -5.70
N TYR A 361 -1.78 -3.78 -5.05
CA TYR A 361 -2.06 -4.27 -3.71
C TYR A 361 -0.77 -4.34 -2.88
N PRO A 362 -0.57 -3.44 -1.91
CA PRO A 362 0.51 -3.58 -0.93
C PRO A 362 0.44 -4.91 -0.17
N SER A 363 -0.77 -5.42 0.06
CA SER A 363 -1.02 -6.72 0.70
C SER A 363 -0.46 -7.90 -0.10
N GLN A 364 -0.47 -7.85 -1.44
CA GLN A 364 0.06 -8.94 -2.27
C GLN A 364 1.60 -9.02 -2.26
N LEU A 365 2.28 -7.96 -1.80
CA LEU A 365 3.73 -7.96 -1.58
C LEU A 365 4.15 -9.04 -0.56
N VAL A 366 3.29 -9.32 0.43
CA VAL A 366 3.54 -10.31 1.48
C VAL A 366 3.72 -11.73 0.90
N PRO A 367 2.71 -12.35 0.26
CA PRO A 367 2.87 -13.67 -0.33
C PRO A 367 3.90 -13.68 -1.47
N LEU A 368 4.00 -12.62 -2.27
CA LEU A 368 5.02 -12.54 -3.33
C LEU A 368 6.43 -12.65 -2.75
N THR A 369 6.72 -11.92 -1.68
CA THR A 369 8.03 -11.96 -1.02
C THR A 369 8.30 -13.32 -0.40
N ALA A 370 7.32 -13.93 0.25
CA ALA A 370 7.46 -15.28 0.81
C ALA A 370 7.70 -16.35 -0.28
N ILE A 371 7.01 -16.26 -1.42
CA ILE A 371 7.21 -17.17 -2.55
C ILE A 371 8.62 -17.01 -3.13
N VAL A 372 9.06 -15.77 -3.38
CA VAL A 372 10.42 -15.50 -3.90
C VAL A 372 11.49 -15.94 -2.90
N ALA A 373 11.28 -15.72 -1.60
CA ALA A 373 12.17 -16.19 -0.54
C ALA A 373 12.29 -17.72 -0.52
N ALA A 374 11.18 -18.45 -0.67
CA ALA A 374 11.17 -19.91 -0.70
C ALA A 374 11.79 -20.50 -1.97
N LEU A 375 11.64 -19.83 -3.13
CA LEU A 375 12.22 -20.26 -4.41
C LEU A 375 13.72 -19.92 -4.55
N GLY A 376 14.21 -18.91 -3.82
CA GLY A 376 15.61 -18.47 -3.93
C GLY A 376 15.96 -17.96 -5.33
N ASP A 377 17.03 -18.49 -5.93
CA ASP A 377 17.49 -18.09 -7.27
C ASP A 377 16.60 -18.63 -8.41
N GLN A 378 15.81 -19.68 -8.16
CA GLN A 378 14.95 -20.25 -9.19
C GLN A 378 13.83 -19.31 -9.64
N ALA A 379 13.43 -18.36 -8.76
CA ALA A 379 12.38 -17.38 -9.04
C ALA A 379 12.66 -16.52 -10.29
N GLU A 380 13.94 -16.32 -10.63
CA GLU A 380 14.40 -15.50 -11.75
C GLU A 380 14.51 -16.29 -13.07
N SER A 381 14.22 -17.59 -13.05
CA SER A 381 14.16 -18.39 -14.28
C SER A 381 12.96 -17.96 -15.13
N HIS A 382 13.16 -17.88 -16.45
CA HIS A 382 12.15 -17.35 -17.38
C HIS A 382 10.78 -18.03 -17.24
N GLY A 383 10.75 -19.36 -17.12
CA GLY A 383 9.51 -20.13 -16.95
C GLY A 383 8.78 -19.78 -15.66
N MET A 384 9.49 -19.78 -14.52
CA MET A 384 8.89 -19.47 -13.22
C MET A 384 8.47 -18.00 -13.12
N THR A 385 9.28 -17.07 -13.64
CA THR A 385 8.92 -15.65 -13.70
C THR A 385 7.62 -15.43 -14.47
N ASN A 386 7.39 -16.15 -15.58
CA ASN A 386 6.12 -16.06 -16.33
C ASN A 386 4.93 -16.59 -15.53
N MET A 387 5.10 -17.68 -14.78
CA MET A 387 4.05 -18.22 -13.89
C MET A 387 3.74 -17.26 -12.73
N LEU A 388 4.78 -16.68 -12.10
CA LEU A 388 4.63 -15.66 -11.06
C LEU A 388 3.94 -14.41 -11.60
N ARG A 389 4.26 -13.98 -12.83
CA ARG A 389 3.57 -12.87 -13.52
C ARG A 389 2.09 -13.17 -13.69
N GLN A 390 1.75 -14.36 -14.17
CA GLN A 390 0.35 -14.75 -14.35
C GLN A 390 -0.39 -14.75 -12.99
N TRP A 391 0.20 -15.35 -11.95
CA TRP A 391 -0.37 -15.33 -10.60
C TRP A 391 -0.54 -13.91 -10.07
N TYR A 392 0.45 -13.04 -10.26
CA TYR A 392 0.42 -11.66 -9.82
C TYR A 392 -0.75 -10.90 -10.46
N TRP A 393 -0.84 -10.94 -11.79
CA TRP A 393 -1.89 -10.23 -12.54
C TRP A 393 -3.28 -10.83 -12.36
N CYS A 394 -3.41 -12.15 -12.20
CA CYS A 394 -4.67 -12.79 -11.77
C CYS A 394 -5.11 -12.27 -10.39
N GLY A 395 -4.17 -12.06 -9.47
CA GLY A 395 -4.42 -11.43 -8.18
C GLY A 395 -4.93 -10.00 -8.27
N VAL A 396 -4.29 -9.19 -9.12
CA VAL A 396 -4.62 -7.78 -9.33
C VAL A 396 -5.96 -7.60 -10.03
N PHE A 397 -6.12 -8.20 -11.22
CA PHE A 397 -7.34 -8.05 -12.02
C PHE A 397 -8.50 -8.87 -11.46
N GLY A 398 -8.26 -9.98 -10.77
CA GLY A 398 -9.30 -10.67 -10.01
C GLY A 398 -9.72 -9.94 -8.73
N GLU A 399 -9.10 -8.80 -8.39
CA GLU A 399 -9.33 -7.99 -7.18
C GLU A 399 -9.25 -8.80 -5.87
N LEU A 400 -8.37 -9.80 -5.83
CA LEU A 400 -8.37 -10.86 -4.83
C LEU A 400 -7.70 -10.51 -3.49
N TYR A 401 -7.06 -9.34 -3.42
CA TYR A 401 -6.27 -8.89 -2.26
C TYR A 401 -6.83 -7.62 -1.58
N GLY A 402 -8.09 -7.26 -1.86
CA GLY A 402 -8.81 -6.16 -1.21
C GLY A 402 -9.41 -6.50 0.16
N GLY A 403 -9.56 -7.80 0.51
CA GLY A 403 -10.14 -8.24 1.78
C GLY A 403 -9.77 -9.69 2.15
N ALA A 404 -9.86 -10.04 3.45
CA ALA A 404 -9.55 -11.37 4.02
C ALA A 404 -8.20 -11.97 3.54
N THR A 405 -7.17 -11.13 3.45
CA THR A 405 -5.93 -11.42 2.72
C THR A 405 -5.06 -12.50 3.36
N GLU A 406 -5.04 -12.60 4.70
CA GLU A 406 -4.18 -13.56 5.43
C GLU A 406 -4.48 -15.03 5.06
N THR A 407 -5.76 -15.38 4.90
CA THR A 407 -6.15 -16.75 4.48
C THR A 407 -5.70 -17.03 3.05
N ARG A 408 -5.70 -16.00 2.18
CA ARG A 408 -5.20 -16.13 0.81
C ARG A 408 -3.69 -16.26 0.79
N PHE A 409 -2.95 -15.48 1.58
CA PHE A 409 -1.49 -15.60 1.70
C PHE A 409 -1.07 -17.02 2.12
N ALA A 410 -1.76 -17.56 3.13
CA ALA A 410 -1.58 -18.92 3.65
C ALA A 410 -1.80 -20.01 2.60
N ALA A 411 -2.70 -19.78 1.63
CA ALA A 411 -2.94 -20.69 0.52
C ALA A 411 -1.96 -20.48 -0.64
N ASP A 412 -1.67 -19.23 -0.99
CA ASP A 412 -0.83 -18.88 -2.15
C ASP A 412 0.59 -19.43 -2.04
N LEU A 413 1.23 -19.31 -0.87
CA LEU A 413 2.61 -19.77 -0.71
C LEU A 413 2.77 -21.26 -1.10
N PRO A 414 2.08 -22.21 -0.44
CA PRO A 414 2.22 -23.62 -0.82
C PRO A 414 1.67 -23.94 -2.21
N GLU A 415 0.58 -23.30 -2.66
CA GLU A 415 -0.03 -23.60 -3.96
C GLU A 415 0.83 -23.12 -5.13
N VAL A 416 1.42 -21.92 -5.05
CA VAL A 416 2.31 -21.41 -6.09
C VAL A 416 3.59 -22.24 -6.13
N LEU A 417 4.17 -22.60 -4.98
CA LEU A 417 5.35 -23.47 -4.93
C LEU A 417 5.09 -24.86 -5.52
N ALA A 418 3.91 -25.44 -5.27
CA ALA A 418 3.51 -26.70 -5.88
C ALA A 418 3.30 -26.55 -7.39
N TRP A 419 2.69 -25.45 -7.84
CA TRP A 419 2.43 -25.19 -9.26
C TRP A 419 3.73 -25.04 -10.06
N VAL A 420 4.70 -24.27 -9.57
CA VAL A 420 5.99 -24.12 -10.26
C VAL A 420 6.81 -25.41 -10.28
N ALA A 421 6.52 -26.36 -9.39
CA ALA A 421 7.07 -27.71 -9.40
C ALA A 421 6.30 -28.69 -10.32
N GLY A 422 5.33 -28.23 -11.09
CA GLY A 422 4.52 -29.02 -12.03
C GLY A 422 3.18 -29.53 -11.47
N GLY A 423 2.75 -29.03 -10.31
CA GLY A 423 1.45 -29.33 -9.72
C GLY A 423 0.28 -28.56 -10.34
N GLU A 424 -0.87 -28.58 -9.66
CA GLU A 424 -2.07 -27.86 -10.10
C GLU A 424 -1.92 -26.34 -10.00
N GLN A 425 -2.71 -25.61 -10.80
CA GLN A 425 -2.76 -24.15 -10.74
C GLN A 425 -3.28 -23.66 -9.37
N PRO A 426 -2.69 -22.59 -8.80
CA PRO A 426 -3.13 -22.03 -7.54
C PRO A 426 -4.53 -21.45 -7.68
N ARG A 427 -5.29 -21.46 -6.58
CA ARG A 427 -6.66 -20.94 -6.55
C ARG A 427 -6.75 -19.49 -6.99
N THR A 428 -5.73 -18.68 -6.71
CA THR A 428 -5.66 -17.27 -7.14
C THR A 428 -5.66 -17.14 -8.67
N VAL A 429 -5.05 -18.08 -9.40
CA VAL A 429 -5.12 -18.12 -10.87
C VAL A 429 -6.46 -18.70 -11.33
N ARG A 430 -6.88 -19.84 -10.78
CA ARG A 430 -8.12 -20.53 -11.19
C ARG A 430 -9.38 -19.69 -10.96
N ASP A 431 -9.47 -19.04 -9.81
CA ASP A 431 -10.67 -18.34 -9.36
C ASP A 431 -10.69 -16.86 -9.80
N ALA A 432 -9.58 -16.31 -10.33
CA ALA A 432 -9.53 -14.95 -10.84
C ALA A 432 -10.53 -14.75 -12.01
N GLN A 433 -11.37 -13.73 -11.90
CA GLN A 433 -12.33 -13.35 -12.92
C GLN A 433 -12.37 -11.83 -13.01
N PHE A 434 -12.46 -11.29 -14.22
CA PHE A 434 -12.70 -9.88 -14.47
C PHE A 434 -13.98 -9.74 -15.29
N GLN A 435 -14.85 -8.82 -14.90
CA GLN A 435 -16.07 -8.50 -15.62
C GLN A 435 -15.81 -7.27 -16.50
N ALA A 436 -16.19 -7.30 -17.78
CA ALA A 436 -15.87 -6.23 -18.73
C ALA A 436 -16.44 -4.85 -18.32
N ASP A 437 -17.67 -4.84 -17.80
CA ASP A 437 -18.35 -3.65 -17.27
C ASP A 437 -17.57 -2.96 -16.13
N ARG A 438 -16.67 -3.68 -15.45
CA ARG A 438 -15.79 -3.14 -14.43
C ARG A 438 -14.99 -1.95 -14.96
N LEU A 439 -14.55 -1.96 -16.23
CA LEU A 439 -13.83 -0.84 -16.86
C LEU A 439 -14.63 0.49 -16.77
N MET A 440 -15.95 0.44 -16.82
CA MET A 440 -16.84 1.62 -16.70
C MET A 440 -16.83 2.22 -15.28
N THR A 441 -16.59 1.38 -14.28
CA THR A 441 -16.63 1.76 -12.86
C THR A 441 -15.25 2.07 -12.27
N LEU A 442 -14.16 1.71 -12.97
CA LEU A 442 -12.79 2.07 -12.62
C LEU A 442 -12.52 3.56 -12.82
N ARG A 443 -12.87 4.39 -11.83
CA ARG A 443 -12.76 5.87 -11.93
C ARG A 443 -11.62 6.48 -11.12
N THR A 444 -11.08 5.73 -10.16
CA THR A 444 -10.11 6.20 -9.17
C THR A 444 -8.76 5.51 -9.32
N ARG A 445 -7.68 6.29 -9.16
CA ARG A 445 -6.29 5.82 -9.15
C ARG A 445 -5.94 4.87 -8.00
N ASN A 446 -6.81 4.76 -7.01
CA ASN A 446 -6.58 3.89 -5.85
C ASN A 446 -6.98 2.44 -6.13
N SER A 447 -7.76 2.16 -7.19
CA SER A 447 -8.13 0.77 -7.54
C SER A 447 -6.91 -0.01 -8.04
N ALA A 448 -6.80 -1.26 -7.61
CA ALA A 448 -5.72 -2.16 -8.03
C ALA A 448 -5.76 -2.44 -9.53
N ALA A 449 -6.91 -2.81 -10.07
CA ALA A 449 -7.09 -3.05 -11.50
C ALA A 449 -6.79 -1.78 -12.32
N TYR A 450 -7.17 -0.60 -11.80
CA TYR A 450 -6.82 0.68 -12.42
C TYR A 450 -5.30 0.85 -12.53
N LYS A 451 -4.56 0.70 -11.42
CA LYS A 451 -3.08 0.75 -11.43
C LYS A 451 -2.47 -0.29 -12.37
N GLY A 452 -3.06 -1.50 -12.39
CA GLY A 452 -2.64 -2.58 -13.28
C GLY A 452 -2.73 -2.25 -14.76
N LEU A 453 -3.81 -1.60 -15.22
CA LEU A 453 -3.94 -1.16 -16.61
C LEU A 453 -2.83 -0.18 -17.01
N TYR A 454 -2.45 0.76 -16.14
CA TYR A 454 -1.36 1.69 -16.44
C TYR A 454 0.01 1.04 -16.45
N ALA A 455 0.27 0.13 -15.50
CA ALA A 455 1.48 -0.67 -15.49
C ALA A 455 1.60 -1.48 -16.79
N GLN A 456 0.52 -2.13 -17.22
CA GLN A 456 0.48 -2.85 -18.50
C GLN A 456 0.62 -1.93 -19.71
N GLN A 457 0.10 -0.70 -19.66
CA GLN A 457 0.20 0.27 -20.75
C GLN A 457 1.65 0.76 -20.91
N MET A 458 2.31 1.07 -19.79
CA MET A 458 3.75 1.38 -19.79
C MET A 458 4.58 0.22 -20.31
N LYS A 459 4.25 -1.02 -19.88
CA LYS A 459 4.92 -2.24 -20.33
C LYS A 459 4.79 -2.50 -21.83
N ARG A 460 3.69 -2.06 -22.44
CA ARG A 460 3.47 -2.13 -23.90
C ARG A 460 4.19 -1.02 -24.68
N GLY A 461 4.92 -0.14 -23.99
CA GLY A 461 5.71 0.92 -24.59
C GLY A 461 4.92 2.19 -24.87
N ALA A 462 3.98 2.55 -23.99
CA ALA A 462 3.30 3.84 -24.02
C ALA A 462 4.30 5.01 -24.11
N ARG A 463 4.01 5.97 -24.99
CA ARG A 463 4.90 7.09 -25.32
C ARG A 463 4.30 8.41 -24.90
N ASP A 464 5.12 9.26 -24.31
CA ASP A 464 4.65 10.57 -23.90
C ASP A 464 4.16 11.41 -25.09
N PHE A 465 3.02 12.09 -24.90
CA PHE A 465 2.33 12.84 -25.96
C PHE A 465 3.14 14.05 -26.47
N HIS A 466 4.07 14.56 -25.66
CA HIS A 466 4.86 15.73 -25.99
C HIS A 466 6.23 15.35 -26.55
N THR A 467 6.93 14.42 -25.92
CA THR A 467 8.29 14.06 -26.34
C THR A 467 8.34 12.93 -27.35
N GLY A 468 7.26 12.15 -27.48
CA GLY A 468 7.22 10.91 -28.25
C GLY A 468 8.17 9.82 -27.73
N SER A 469 8.77 10.03 -26.56
CA SER A 469 9.66 9.06 -25.92
C SER A 469 8.86 8.05 -25.12
N THR A 470 9.34 6.82 -25.05
CA THR A 470 8.71 5.78 -24.21
C THR A 470 8.73 6.22 -22.75
N ILE A 471 7.62 6.05 -22.05
CA ILE A 471 7.52 6.31 -20.61
C ILE A 471 8.24 5.17 -19.89
N ASP A 472 9.55 5.27 -19.81
CA ASP A 472 10.42 4.35 -19.10
C ASP A 472 10.57 4.72 -17.61
N VAL A 473 11.31 3.91 -16.85
CA VAL A 473 11.48 4.12 -15.40
C VAL A 473 12.10 5.49 -15.07
N HIS A 474 13.01 5.98 -15.91
CA HIS A 474 13.67 7.27 -15.71
C HIS A 474 12.69 8.42 -15.90
N THR A 475 11.91 8.38 -16.98
CA THR A 475 10.85 9.34 -17.28
C THR A 475 9.78 9.31 -16.18
N TYR A 476 9.35 8.12 -15.75
CA TYR A 476 8.33 7.96 -14.71
C TYR A 476 8.77 8.46 -13.33
N ILE A 477 10.03 8.22 -12.94
CA ILE A 477 10.53 8.63 -11.64
C ILE A 477 10.77 10.14 -11.60
N ASN A 478 11.37 10.71 -12.66
CA ASN A 478 11.82 12.10 -12.71
C ASN A 478 10.76 13.09 -13.21
N GLU A 479 9.74 12.62 -13.92
CA GLU A 479 8.65 13.46 -14.41
C GLU A 479 7.36 13.17 -13.63
N SER A 480 6.56 14.21 -13.38
CA SER A 480 5.24 14.07 -12.75
C SER A 480 4.23 13.48 -13.73
N VAL A 481 4.40 12.19 -14.07
CA VAL A 481 3.42 11.42 -14.84
C VAL A 481 2.11 11.41 -14.08
N ASP A 482 1.05 11.88 -14.72
CA ASP A 482 -0.29 11.97 -14.15
C ASP A 482 -1.31 11.34 -15.09
N ILE A 483 -2.54 11.21 -14.61
CA ILE A 483 -3.66 10.64 -15.33
C ILE A 483 -4.46 11.77 -15.96
N HIS A 484 -4.76 11.62 -17.24
CA HIS A 484 -5.52 12.58 -18.00
C HIS A 484 -6.74 11.96 -18.65
N HIS A 485 -7.79 12.77 -18.75
CA HIS A 485 -8.93 12.50 -19.62
C HIS A 485 -8.51 12.69 -21.07
N ILE A 486 -8.76 11.68 -21.91
CA ILE A 486 -8.48 11.74 -23.34
C ILE A 486 -9.46 12.71 -24.00
N PHE A 487 -10.76 12.49 -23.82
CA PHE A 487 -11.79 13.51 -24.05
C PHE A 487 -12.02 14.30 -22.75
N PRO A 488 -11.72 15.61 -22.70
CA PRO A 488 -11.83 16.38 -21.47
C PRO A 488 -13.26 16.44 -20.92
N LYS A 489 -13.41 16.45 -19.59
CA LYS A 489 -14.72 16.50 -18.93
C LYS A 489 -15.62 17.64 -19.40
N ALA A 490 -15.03 18.83 -19.59
CA ALA A 490 -15.76 20.01 -20.04
C ALA A 490 -16.33 19.82 -21.45
N TRP A 491 -15.55 19.23 -22.36
CA TRP A 491 -16.02 18.87 -23.69
C TRP A 491 -17.10 17.78 -23.64
N ALA A 492 -16.89 16.74 -22.82
CA ALA A 492 -17.83 15.64 -22.66
C ALA A 492 -19.22 16.12 -22.20
N ALA A 493 -19.24 17.01 -21.19
CA ALA A 493 -20.48 17.61 -20.69
C ALA A 493 -21.22 18.43 -21.76
N GLN A 494 -20.49 19.18 -22.60
CA GLN A 494 -21.08 19.98 -23.68
C GLN A 494 -21.65 19.13 -24.82
N ASN A 495 -21.15 17.91 -25.00
CA ASN A 495 -21.57 16.99 -26.07
C ASN A 495 -22.50 15.88 -25.57
N GLY A 496 -23.09 16.04 -24.38
CA GLY A 496 -24.10 15.10 -23.85
C GLY A 496 -23.53 13.72 -23.46
N ILE A 497 -22.22 13.61 -23.26
CA ILE A 497 -21.59 12.36 -22.81
C ILE A 497 -21.84 12.20 -21.30
N PRO A 498 -22.33 11.04 -20.83
CA PRO A 498 -22.54 10.78 -19.41
C PRO A 498 -21.25 10.96 -18.59
N GLU A 499 -21.38 11.58 -17.42
CA GLU A 499 -20.24 11.81 -16.53
C GLU A 499 -19.58 10.49 -16.09
N SER A 500 -20.36 9.41 -15.97
CA SER A 500 -19.88 8.06 -15.68
C SER A 500 -18.83 7.60 -16.69
N ASP A 501 -19.10 7.82 -17.96
CA ASP A 501 -18.33 7.29 -19.09
C ASP A 501 -17.11 8.17 -19.31
N ALA A 502 -17.32 9.49 -19.24
CA ALA A 502 -16.24 10.47 -19.27
C ALA A 502 -15.22 10.21 -18.14
N ASN A 503 -15.65 9.72 -16.96
CA ASN A 503 -14.75 9.43 -15.84
C ASN A 503 -14.22 8.00 -15.77
N SER A 504 -14.68 7.09 -16.63
CA SER A 504 -14.18 5.70 -16.69
C SER A 504 -12.68 5.63 -16.99
N VAL A 505 -12.06 4.48 -16.72
CA VAL A 505 -10.64 4.26 -17.09
C VAL A 505 -10.45 4.24 -18.61
N VAL A 506 -11.50 3.88 -19.35
CA VAL A 506 -11.50 3.87 -20.82
C VAL A 506 -11.18 5.27 -21.33
N ASN A 507 -11.81 6.33 -20.82
CA ASN A 507 -11.50 7.70 -21.25
C ASN A 507 -10.27 8.30 -20.54
N LYS A 508 -9.37 7.50 -19.98
CA LYS A 508 -8.18 7.98 -19.27
C LYS A 508 -6.89 7.34 -19.79
N THR A 509 -5.80 8.09 -19.68
CA THR A 509 -4.46 7.62 -20.02
C THR A 509 -3.40 8.32 -19.16
N ILE A 510 -2.22 7.70 -19.08
CA ILE A 510 -1.04 8.35 -18.49
C ILE A 510 -0.45 9.34 -19.49
N ALA A 511 -0.01 10.50 -19.00
CA ALA A 511 0.82 11.41 -19.77
C ALA A 511 1.77 12.18 -18.84
N ALA A 512 2.96 12.53 -19.34
CA ALA A 512 3.90 13.35 -18.61
C ALA A 512 3.79 14.80 -19.10
N ARG A 513 3.76 15.78 -18.19
CA ARG A 513 3.83 17.22 -18.53
C ARG A 513 2.73 17.76 -19.49
N THR A 514 1.68 17.00 -19.79
CA THR A 514 0.57 17.41 -20.69
C THR A 514 -0.55 18.19 -19.99
N ASN A 515 -0.47 18.34 -18.66
CA ASN A 515 -1.50 18.96 -17.81
C ASN A 515 -1.91 20.39 -18.23
N GLY A 516 -1.03 21.14 -18.91
CA GLY A 516 -1.32 22.49 -19.37
C GLY A 516 -1.96 22.63 -20.76
N ARG A 517 -1.98 21.58 -21.59
CA ARG A 517 -2.26 21.72 -23.05
C ARG A 517 -3.52 21.02 -23.55
N ILE A 518 -3.91 19.89 -22.97
CA ILE A 518 -5.17 19.20 -23.32
C ILE A 518 -6.37 20.08 -22.94
N GLY A 519 -6.30 20.77 -21.79
CA GLY A 519 -7.31 21.74 -21.35
C GLY A 519 -8.74 21.16 -21.38
N GLY A 520 -9.74 22.01 -21.63
CA GLY A 520 -11.12 21.60 -21.87
C GLY A 520 -11.48 21.44 -23.36
N ALA A 521 -10.48 21.38 -24.25
CA ALA A 521 -10.70 21.42 -25.69
C ALA A 521 -11.05 20.04 -26.28
N ALA A 522 -11.69 20.04 -27.46
CA ALA A 522 -11.91 18.83 -28.23
C ALA A 522 -10.56 18.17 -28.62
N PRO A 523 -10.48 16.84 -28.70
CA PRO A 523 -9.27 16.15 -29.12
C PRO A 523 -8.64 16.62 -30.42
N SER A 524 -9.43 16.80 -31.48
CA SER A 524 -8.98 17.35 -32.76
C SER A 524 -8.19 18.66 -32.58
N LYS A 525 -8.64 19.52 -31.65
CA LYS A 525 -8.03 20.83 -31.38
C LYS A 525 -6.74 20.74 -30.58
N TYR A 526 -6.68 19.91 -29.53
CA TYR A 526 -5.43 19.79 -28.77
C TYR A 526 -4.38 18.98 -29.52
N LEU A 527 -4.77 18.00 -30.35
CA LEU A 527 -3.85 17.25 -31.22
C LEU A 527 -3.19 18.17 -32.24
N ALA A 528 -3.97 19.02 -32.92
CA ALA A 528 -3.43 20.01 -33.85
C ALA A 528 -2.45 20.99 -33.16
N LYS A 529 -2.71 21.34 -31.90
CA LYS A 529 -1.78 22.16 -31.09
C LYS A 529 -0.49 21.42 -30.75
N ILE A 530 -0.53 20.11 -30.50
CA ILE A 530 0.66 19.30 -30.26
C ILE A 530 1.49 19.21 -31.55
N GLU A 531 0.87 18.93 -32.69
CA GLU A 531 1.57 18.85 -33.99
C GLU A 531 2.27 20.16 -34.35
N THR A 532 1.56 21.29 -34.20
CA THR A 532 2.10 22.62 -34.52
C THR A 532 3.07 23.15 -33.47
N GLY A 533 2.78 22.93 -32.19
CA GLY A 533 3.56 23.47 -31.06
C GLY A 533 4.83 22.69 -30.76
N ASP A 534 4.81 21.37 -30.93
CA ASP A 534 5.92 20.47 -30.59
C ASP A 534 6.66 19.92 -31.82
N GLY A 535 6.20 20.27 -33.03
CA GLY A 535 6.82 19.83 -34.28
C GLY A 535 6.72 18.32 -34.54
N ILE A 536 5.78 17.64 -33.86
CA ILE A 536 5.54 16.22 -34.07
C ILE A 536 4.75 16.02 -35.37
N LYS A 537 5.24 15.14 -36.25
CA LYS A 537 4.53 14.79 -37.48
C LYS A 537 3.25 14.03 -37.15
N SER A 538 2.20 14.20 -37.96
CA SER A 538 0.91 13.55 -37.77
C SER A 538 1.02 12.03 -37.59
N ASP A 539 1.85 11.36 -38.41
CA ASP A 539 2.06 9.92 -38.30
C ASP A 539 2.74 9.48 -37.00
N ASP A 540 3.66 10.31 -36.48
CA ASP A 540 4.36 10.03 -35.23
C ASP A 540 3.41 10.21 -34.05
N LEU A 541 2.55 11.24 -34.07
CA LEU A 541 1.52 11.45 -33.07
C LEU A 541 0.49 10.31 -33.09
N ASP A 542 0.07 9.84 -34.26
CA ASP A 542 -0.83 8.69 -34.39
C ASP A 542 -0.19 7.42 -33.84
N ALA A 543 1.11 7.26 -33.99
CA ALA A 543 1.83 6.15 -33.41
C ALA A 543 1.93 6.29 -31.87
N ILE A 544 2.05 7.51 -31.34
CA ILE A 544 2.00 7.78 -29.89
C ILE A 544 0.62 7.40 -29.36
N LEU A 545 -0.46 7.87 -29.98
CA LEU A 545 -1.84 7.53 -29.60
C LEU A 545 -2.06 6.01 -29.56
N ARG A 546 -1.62 5.27 -30.60
CA ARG A 546 -1.73 3.80 -30.62
C ARG A 546 -0.96 3.11 -29.49
N SER A 547 0.19 3.66 -29.06
CA SER A 547 0.95 3.11 -27.92
C SER A 547 0.21 3.23 -26.59
N HIS A 548 -0.83 4.06 -26.54
CA HIS A 548 -1.74 4.16 -25.41
C HIS A 548 -3.04 3.37 -25.62
N ASP A 549 -3.19 2.55 -26.66
CA ASP A 549 -4.45 1.89 -27.04
C ASP A 549 -5.56 2.86 -27.48
N ILE A 550 -5.19 3.97 -28.12
CA ILE A 550 -6.12 4.95 -28.69
C ILE A 550 -6.20 4.77 -30.20
N ASP A 551 -7.42 4.73 -30.75
CA ASP A 551 -7.62 4.87 -32.20
C ASP A 551 -7.44 6.34 -32.63
N PRO A 552 -6.42 6.67 -33.45
CA PRO A 552 -6.16 8.06 -33.84
C PRO A 552 -7.28 8.66 -34.70
N LEU A 553 -7.96 7.84 -35.51
CA LEU A 553 -9.00 8.32 -36.41
C LEU A 553 -10.20 8.83 -35.62
N ALA A 554 -10.75 8.01 -34.73
CA ALA A 554 -11.86 8.40 -33.85
C ALA A 554 -11.50 9.62 -32.99
N LEU A 555 -10.25 9.67 -32.48
CA LEU A 555 -9.81 10.80 -31.68
C LEU A 555 -9.72 12.10 -32.52
N ARG A 556 -9.20 12.05 -33.74
CA ARG A 556 -9.10 13.22 -34.63
C ARG A 556 -10.45 13.71 -35.16
N SER A 557 -11.45 12.84 -35.23
CA SER A 557 -12.82 13.20 -35.61
C SER A 557 -13.68 13.66 -34.43
N ASP A 558 -13.13 13.74 -33.22
CA ASP A 558 -13.88 13.99 -31.98
C ASP A 558 -15.03 12.97 -31.76
N ASP A 559 -14.90 11.76 -32.31
CA ASP A 559 -15.90 10.69 -32.24
C ASP A 559 -15.71 9.88 -30.95
N PHE A 560 -16.36 10.34 -29.89
CA PHE A 560 -16.30 9.70 -28.58
C PHE A 560 -16.81 8.24 -28.61
N PRO A 561 -17.99 7.91 -29.19
CA PRO A 561 -18.46 6.51 -29.28
C PRO A 561 -17.50 5.54 -29.96
N ALA A 562 -16.92 5.92 -31.11
CA ALA A 562 -15.98 5.06 -31.83
C ALA A 562 -14.67 4.88 -31.04
N PHE A 563 -14.14 5.98 -30.50
CA PHE A 563 -12.96 5.95 -29.63
C PHE A 563 -13.18 5.04 -28.43
N PHE A 564 -14.32 5.20 -27.75
CA PHE A 564 -14.64 4.48 -26.53
C PHE A 564 -14.70 2.98 -26.79
N THR A 565 -15.41 2.59 -27.84
CA THR A 565 -15.55 1.19 -28.24
C THR A 565 -14.21 0.55 -28.59
N ALA A 566 -13.44 1.19 -29.47
CA ALA A 566 -12.14 0.66 -29.89
C ALA A 566 -11.17 0.50 -28.72
N ARG A 567 -11.15 1.47 -27.81
CA ARG A 567 -10.29 1.44 -26.62
C ARG A 567 -10.77 0.44 -25.58
N PHE A 568 -12.07 0.33 -25.36
CA PHE A 568 -12.65 -0.65 -24.43
C PHE A 568 -12.17 -2.06 -24.78
N GLU A 569 -12.28 -2.46 -26.04
CA GLU A 569 -11.84 -3.77 -26.53
C GLU A 569 -10.34 -4.00 -26.33
N ARG A 570 -9.50 -2.99 -26.59
CA ARG A 570 -8.05 -3.08 -26.38
C ARG A 570 -7.65 -3.23 -24.91
N LEU A 571 -8.34 -2.52 -24.01
CA LEU A 571 -8.11 -2.66 -22.56
C LEU A 571 -8.57 -4.03 -22.05
N ILE A 572 -9.65 -4.61 -22.61
CA ILE A 572 -10.04 -5.99 -22.30
C ILE A 572 -8.93 -6.95 -22.71
N LYS A 573 -8.45 -6.84 -23.95
CA LYS A 573 -7.36 -7.67 -24.46
C LYS A 573 -6.10 -7.57 -23.59
N GLN A 574 -5.80 -6.38 -23.10
CA GLN A 574 -4.71 -6.15 -22.15
C GLN A 574 -4.83 -6.95 -20.86
N ILE A 575 -6.03 -7.02 -20.28
CA ILE A 575 -6.30 -7.82 -19.09
C ILE A 575 -6.18 -9.31 -19.40
N GLU A 576 -6.69 -9.75 -20.56
CA GLU A 576 -6.62 -11.15 -20.97
C GLU A 576 -5.18 -11.62 -21.17
N ASP A 577 -4.33 -10.82 -21.82
CA ASP A 577 -2.93 -11.16 -22.03
C ASP A 577 -2.13 -11.18 -20.71
N ALA A 578 -2.44 -10.28 -19.78
CA ALA A 578 -1.77 -10.22 -18.48
C ALA A 578 -2.14 -11.40 -17.56
N THR A 579 -3.42 -11.79 -17.58
CA THR A 579 -3.95 -12.88 -16.73
C THR A 579 -3.86 -14.25 -17.38
N GLY A 580 -3.70 -14.32 -18.71
CA GLY A 580 -3.84 -15.54 -19.49
C GLY A 580 -5.25 -16.14 -19.43
N LYS A 581 -6.28 -15.33 -19.17
CA LYS A 581 -7.67 -15.76 -19.00
C LYS A 581 -8.63 -14.85 -19.77
N PRO A 582 -9.73 -15.38 -20.33
CA PRO A 582 -10.73 -14.56 -20.98
C PRO A 582 -11.44 -13.66 -19.95
N VAL A 583 -11.83 -12.46 -20.38
CA VAL A 583 -12.67 -11.57 -19.60
C VAL A 583 -14.15 -11.97 -19.76
N ASN A 584 -14.91 -11.89 -18.66
CA ASN A 584 -16.33 -12.18 -18.68
C ASN A 584 -17.09 -11.02 -19.34
N ARG A 585 -17.87 -11.35 -20.37
CA ARG A 585 -18.67 -10.40 -21.18
C ARG A 585 -20.15 -10.53 -20.85
N SER A 586 -20.89 -9.43 -20.93
CA SER A 586 -22.35 -9.45 -20.83
C SER A 586 -22.96 -10.11 -22.06
N ALA A 587 -23.88 -11.05 -21.87
CA ALA A 587 -24.48 -11.80 -22.98
C ALA A 587 -25.29 -10.94 -23.96
N ASP A 588 -25.76 -9.77 -23.51
CA ASP A 588 -26.53 -8.79 -24.28
C ASP A 588 -25.67 -7.66 -24.87
N GLY A 589 -24.35 -7.67 -24.67
CA GLY A 589 -23.42 -6.63 -25.12
C GLY A 589 -23.56 -5.29 -24.39
N SER A 590 -24.22 -5.27 -23.22
CA SER A 590 -24.41 -4.07 -22.40
C SER A 590 -23.14 -3.60 -21.66
N ASP A 591 -22.05 -4.37 -21.73
CA ASP A 591 -20.75 -4.04 -21.14
C ASP A 591 -20.11 -2.80 -21.78
N ASN A 592 -20.38 -2.55 -23.07
CA ASN A 592 -19.98 -1.33 -23.77
C ASN A 592 -21.22 -0.51 -24.22
N PRO A 593 -21.49 0.66 -23.61
CA PRO A 593 -22.67 1.47 -23.94
C PRO A 593 -22.65 2.05 -25.37
N TYR A 594 -21.52 2.02 -26.06
CA TYR A 594 -21.36 2.53 -27.43
C TYR A 594 -21.18 1.43 -28.48
N GLY A 595 -21.16 0.16 -28.09
CA GLY A 595 -20.86 -0.97 -28.98
C GLY A 595 -21.79 -1.09 -30.19
N GLN A 596 -23.02 -0.59 -30.09
CA GLN A 596 -23.99 -0.56 -31.21
C GLN A 596 -23.99 0.76 -32.00
N ARG A 597 -23.38 1.84 -31.48
CA ARG A 597 -23.42 3.20 -32.04
C ARG A 597 -22.18 3.59 -32.86
N ALA A 598 -21.05 2.90 -32.68
CA ALA A 598 -19.80 3.17 -33.41
C ALA A 598 -19.82 2.82 -34.92
N ALA A 599 -20.98 2.41 -35.45
CA ALA A 599 -21.18 2.22 -36.87
C ALA A 599 -21.57 3.55 -37.57
N GLU A 600 -20.72 4.58 -37.47
CA GLU A 600 -20.71 5.68 -38.45
C GLU A 600 -19.49 5.54 -39.38
N ASP A 601 -19.66 6.01 -40.62
CA ASP A 601 -19.15 5.47 -41.88
C ASP A 601 -17.64 5.09 -41.93
N VAL A 602 -17.33 3.80 -41.80
CA VAL A 602 -15.98 3.20 -42.02
C VAL A 602 -15.38 3.68 -43.35
N THR A 603 -16.23 3.95 -44.35
CA THR A 603 -15.86 4.50 -45.64
C THR A 603 -15.09 5.82 -45.52
N GLU A 604 -15.57 6.76 -44.71
CA GLU A 604 -14.95 8.07 -44.57
C GLU A 604 -13.62 8.00 -43.83
N GLN A 605 -13.50 7.07 -42.87
CA GLN A 605 -12.24 6.80 -42.18
C GLN A 605 -11.18 6.25 -43.15
N ILE A 606 -11.57 5.30 -44.01
CA ILE A 606 -10.69 4.75 -45.04
C ILE A 606 -10.29 5.83 -46.06
N ARG A 607 -11.22 6.70 -46.49
CA ARG A 607 -10.88 7.84 -47.39
C ARG A 607 -9.79 8.74 -46.81
N ARG A 608 -9.86 9.04 -45.51
CA ARG A 608 -8.85 9.88 -44.83
C ARG A 608 -7.48 9.21 -44.80
N LEU A 609 -7.43 7.90 -44.51
CA LEU A 609 -6.18 7.14 -44.54
C LEU A 609 -5.56 7.13 -45.95
N ILE A 610 -6.37 6.91 -46.98
CA ILE A 610 -5.92 6.94 -48.38
C ILE A 610 -5.35 8.31 -48.74
N LYS A 611 -6.04 9.39 -48.34
CA LYS A 611 -5.56 10.76 -48.56
C LYS A 611 -4.27 11.07 -47.81
N GLY A 612 -4.04 10.46 -46.65
CA GLY A 612 -2.81 10.59 -45.85
C GLY A 612 -1.60 9.88 -46.46
N GLY A 613 -1.81 8.89 -47.32
CA GLY A 613 -0.74 8.10 -47.95
C GLY A 613 -0.12 7.06 -47.01
N GLU A 614 0.85 6.31 -47.54
CA GLU A 614 1.60 5.34 -46.74
C GLU A 614 2.52 6.03 -45.72
N SER A 615 2.65 5.42 -44.55
CA SER A 615 3.49 5.93 -43.48
C SER A 615 4.11 4.81 -42.63
N LYS A 616 4.72 5.18 -41.50
CA LYS A 616 5.24 4.20 -40.55
C LYS A 616 4.14 3.33 -39.94
N VAL A 617 2.90 3.81 -39.95
CA VAL A 617 1.74 3.16 -39.32
C VAL A 617 0.60 2.90 -40.30
N VAL A 618 0.76 3.24 -41.59
CA VAL A 618 -0.20 2.94 -42.66
C VAL A 618 0.53 2.28 -43.83
N GLU A 619 0.01 1.18 -44.36
CA GLU A 619 0.52 0.52 -45.57
C GLU A 619 -0.63 0.19 -46.51
N PHE A 620 -0.39 0.32 -47.83
CA PHE A 620 -1.35 -0.03 -48.87
C PHE A 620 -0.92 -1.32 -49.58
N LYS A 621 -1.91 -2.11 -49.99
CA LYS A 621 -1.76 -3.27 -50.87
C LYS A 621 -2.90 -3.29 -51.86
N SER A 622 -2.59 -3.42 -53.14
CA SER A 622 -3.64 -3.52 -54.17
C SER A 622 -4.46 -4.80 -54.04
N THR A 623 -3.85 -5.90 -53.59
CA THR A 623 -4.45 -7.23 -53.44
C THR A 623 -3.75 -8.00 -52.31
N ALA A 624 -4.39 -9.03 -51.76
CA ALA A 624 -3.78 -9.94 -50.78
C ALA A 624 -3.36 -11.29 -51.36
N ARG A 625 -3.82 -11.67 -52.57
CA ARG A 625 -3.47 -12.95 -53.21
C ARG A 625 -3.16 -12.85 -54.69
N LYS A 626 -3.91 -12.05 -55.44
CA LYS A 626 -3.78 -11.96 -56.90
C LYS A 626 -2.53 -11.15 -57.25
N ASN A 627 -1.66 -11.71 -58.09
CA ASN A 627 -0.67 -10.89 -58.77
C ASN A 627 -1.36 -10.16 -59.94
N LEU A 628 -1.40 -8.82 -59.89
CA LEU A 628 -2.12 -8.02 -60.89
C LEU A 628 -1.49 -8.08 -62.29
N HIS A 629 -0.20 -8.45 -62.40
CA HIS A 629 0.47 -8.57 -63.68
C HIS A 629 0.20 -9.91 -64.37
N THR A 630 0.27 -11.02 -63.62
CA THR A 630 0.04 -12.36 -64.18
C THR A 630 -1.43 -12.76 -64.18
N GLY A 631 -2.23 -12.16 -63.29
CA GLY A 631 -3.63 -12.50 -63.09
C GLY A 631 -3.87 -13.72 -62.19
N ASP A 632 -2.83 -14.44 -61.80
CA ASP A 632 -2.88 -15.68 -61.04
C ASP A 632 -2.68 -15.48 -59.53
N LYS A 633 -2.96 -16.54 -58.76
CA LYS A 633 -2.67 -16.59 -57.32
C LYS A 633 -1.16 -16.62 -57.12
N ASP A 634 -0.64 -15.71 -56.29
CA ASP A 634 0.78 -15.63 -56.00
C ASP A 634 1.04 -15.69 -54.47
N PRO A 635 1.65 -16.77 -53.96
CA PRO A 635 2.02 -16.89 -52.54
C PRO A 635 2.93 -15.75 -52.03
N ALA A 636 3.69 -15.09 -52.91
CA ALA A 636 4.52 -13.95 -52.51
C ALA A 636 3.69 -12.74 -52.07
N ILE A 637 2.50 -12.55 -52.65
CA ILE A 637 1.57 -11.47 -52.25
C ILE A 637 0.94 -11.78 -50.89
N GLU A 638 0.57 -13.04 -50.63
CA GLU A 638 0.09 -13.50 -49.32
C GLU A 638 1.14 -13.23 -48.24
N VAL A 639 2.41 -13.60 -48.51
CA VAL A 639 3.54 -13.35 -47.60
C VAL A 639 3.82 -11.85 -47.42
N SER A 640 3.66 -11.03 -48.46
CA SER A 640 3.82 -9.58 -48.35
C SER A 640 2.78 -8.95 -47.40
N THR A 641 1.55 -9.44 -47.44
CA THR A 641 0.47 -9.00 -46.56
C THR A 641 0.77 -9.40 -45.11
N LEU A 642 1.16 -10.66 -44.90
CA LEU A 642 1.58 -11.18 -43.59
C LEU A 642 2.78 -10.44 -43.00
N LYS A 643 3.76 -10.11 -43.83
CA LYS A 643 4.93 -9.32 -43.47
C LYS A 643 4.51 -7.95 -42.92
N SER A 644 3.57 -7.29 -43.58
CA SER A 644 3.06 -5.97 -43.17
C SER A 644 2.42 -6.05 -41.78
N VAL A 645 1.54 -7.04 -41.56
CA VAL A 645 0.89 -7.29 -40.27
C VAL A 645 1.93 -7.56 -39.17
N ALA A 646 2.84 -8.52 -39.37
CA ALA A 646 3.87 -8.82 -38.37
C ALA A 646 4.79 -7.62 -38.09
N GLY A 647 5.13 -6.83 -39.11
CA GLY A 647 5.90 -5.60 -38.96
C GLY A 647 5.22 -4.57 -38.06
N PHE A 648 3.89 -4.43 -38.18
CA PHE A 648 3.10 -3.57 -37.29
C PHE A 648 3.03 -4.14 -35.87
N MET A 649 2.78 -5.44 -35.71
CA MET A 649 2.72 -6.11 -34.40
C MET A 649 4.05 -5.95 -33.63
N ASN A 650 5.17 -6.20 -34.29
CA ASN A 650 6.50 -6.05 -33.70
C ASN A 650 6.94 -4.59 -33.51
N GLY A 651 6.24 -3.66 -34.16
CA GLY A 651 6.39 -2.23 -33.99
C GLY A 651 5.47 -1.69 -32.90
N HIS A 652 4.76 -0.61 -33.24
CA HIS A 652 3.82 0.09 -32.36
C HIS A 652 2.37 -0.01 -32.87
N GLY A 653 2.06 -1.07 -33.63
CA GLY A 653 0.81 -1.23 -34.34
C GLY A 653 0.73 -0.39 -35.62
N GLY A 654 -0.38 -0.52 -36.33
CA GLY A 654 -0.64 0.20 -37.57
C GLY A 654 -1.91 -0.26 -38.28
N THR A 655 -2.10 0.21 -39.50
CA THR A 655 -3.25 -0.06 -40.34
C THR A 655 -2.78 -0.46 -41.73
N LEU A 656 -3.23 -1.61 -42.21
CA LEU A 656 -2.99 -2.09 -43.56
C LEU A 656 -4.30 -1.98 -44.36
N LEU A 657 -4.29 -1.23 -45.46
CA LEU A 657 -5.42 -1.16 -46.39
C LEU A 657 -5.16 -2.08 -47.58
N ILE A 658 -6.10 -2.99 -47.84
CA ILE A 658 -6.03 -3.94 -48.95
C ILE A 658 -7.16 -3.60 -49.94
N GLY A 659 -6.84 -3.58 -51.22
CA GLY A 659 -7.69 -3.02 -52.28
C GLY A 659 -7.34 -1.58 -52.64
N VAL A 660 -6.16 -1.09 -52.24
CA VAL A 660 -5.68 0.27 -52.53
C VAL A 660 -4.27 0.18 -53.13
N ALA A 661 -4.05 0.82 -54.28
CA ALA A 661 -2.72 0.88 -54.89
C ALA A 661 -1.81 1.90 -54.20
N ASP A 662 -0.50 1.81 -54.45
CA ASP A 662 0.52 2.67 -53.83
C ASP A 662 0.28 4.18 -54.08
N ASN A 663 -0.41 4.52 -55.17
CA ASN A 663 -0.81 5.90 -55.51
C ASN A 663 -2.13 6.35 -54.84
N GLY A 664 -2.77 5.50 -54.04
CA GLY A 664 -4.08 5.74 -53.41
C GLY A 664 -5.29 5.38 -54.26
N GLU A 665 -5.12 4.83 -55.46
CA GLU A 665 -6.22 4.41 -56.33
C GLU A 665 -6.95 3.19 -55.74
N ILE A 666 -8.29 3.21 -55.79
CA ILE A 666 -9.11 2.10 -55.31
C ILE A 666 -9.09 0.98 -56.36
N VAL A 667 -8.57 -0.18 -55.98
CA VAL A 667 -8.51 -1.39 -56.81
C VAL A 667 -9.59 -2.40 -56.42
N GLY A 668 -9.88 -2.49 -55.12
CA GLY A 668 -10.84 -3.43 -54.56
C GLY A 668 -10.28 -4.82 -54.24
N ILE A 669 -10.76 -5.43 -53.16
CA ILE A 669 -10.42 -6.82 -52.77
C ILE A 669 -11.12 -7.88 -53.63
N GLU A 670 -12.06 -7.48 -54.50
CA GLU A 670 -12.79 -8.35 -55.43
C GLU A 670 -11.84 -9.15 -56.33
N GLN A 671 -10.64 -8.60 -56.59
CA GLN A 671 -9.57 -9.25 -57.34
C GLN A 671 -9.16 -10.60 -56.74
N ASP A 672 -9.32 -10.79 -55.43
CA ASP A 672 -8.94 -12.01 -54.71
C ASP A 672 -10.08 -13.05 -54.64
N PHE A 673 -11.34 -12.64 -54.86
CA PHE A 673 -12.53 -13.50 -54.62
C PHE A 673 -12.51 -14.78 -55.45
N LYS A 674 -12.02 -14.71 -56.69
CA LYS A 674 -11.94 -15.87 -57.60
C LYS A 674 -11.03 -17.01 -57.10
N PHE A 675 -10.22 -16.79 -56.07
CA PHE A 675 -9.34 -17.80 -55.49
C PHE A 675 -9.87 -18.39 -54.19
N GLN A 676 -11.10 -18.05 -53.81
CA GLN A 676 -11.81 -18.64 -52.68
C GLN A 676 -12.53 -19.91 -53.18
N GLY A 677 -12.33 -21.04 -52.48
CA GLY A 677 -12.97 -22.31 -52.84
C GLY A 677 -14.47 -22.37 -52.48
N GLY A 678 -14.95 -21.41 -51.68
CA GLY A 678 -16.34 -21.32 -51.19
C GLY A 678 -17.03 -20.05 -51.65
N LYS A 679 -17.56 -19.26 -50.70
CA LYS A 679 -18.21 -17.97 -50.98
C LYS A 679 -17.20 -17.01 -51.62
N GLN A 680 -17.48 -16.53 -52.84
CA GLN A 680 -16.64 -15.57 -53.57
C GLN A 680 -17.09 -14.12 -53.26
N ASN A 681 -17.01 -13.75 -51.98
CA ASN A 681 -17.49 -12.47 -51.48
C ASN A 681 -16.65 -12.02 -50.27
N VAL A 682 -17.05 -10.91 -49.64
CA VAL A 682 -16.37 -10.35 -48.46
C VAL A 682 -16.28 -11.38 -47.32
N ASP A 683 -17.37 -12.08 -46.98
CA ASP A 683 -17.34 -13.12 -45.92
C ASP A 683 -16.30 -14.21 -46.19
N GLY A 684 -16.22 -14.68 -47.44
CA GLY A 684 -15.26 -15.70 -47.85
C GLY A 684 -13.82 -15.19 -47.84
N TRP A 685 -13.62 -13.89 -48.08
CA TRP A 685 -12.33 -13.23 -47.98
C TRP A 685 -11.89 -13.09 -46.53
N ASP A 686 -12.78 -12.64 -45.65
CA ASP A 686 -12.54 -12.48 -44.21
C ASP A 686 -12.12 -13.81 -43.56
N LEU A 687 -12.91 -14.87 -43.76
CA LEU A 687 -12.59 -16.21 -43.26
C LEU A 687 -11.21 -16.69 -43.73
N TRP A 688 -10.92 -16.54 -45.02
CA TRP A 688 -9.63 -16.94 -45.58
C TRP A 688 -8.47 -16.13 -44.99
N PHE A 689 -8.61 -14.81 -44.86
CA PHE A 689 -7.56 -13.95 -44.37
C PHE A 689 -7.29 -14.20 -42.88
N THR A 690 -8.35 -14.41 -42.10
CA THR A 690 -8.27 -14.83 -40.69
C THR A 690 -7.55 -16.17 -40.54
N ASP A 691 -7.86 -17.17 -41.37
CA ASP A 691 -7.16 -18.46 -41.36
C ASP A 691 -5.68 -18.33 -41.76
N LEU A 692 -5.38 -17.46 -42.73
CA LEU A 692 -4.01 -17.17 -43.15
C LEU A 692 -3.20 -16.57 -41.98
N LEU A 693 -3.76 -15.59 -41.27
CA LEU A 693 -3.14 -14.98 -40.09
C LEU A 693 -2.91 -16.00 -38.99
N ALA A 694 -3.97 -16.74 -38.59
CA ALA A 694 -3.90 -17.73 -37.52
C ALA A 694 -2.84 -18.82 -37.78
N THR A 695 -2.66 -19.20 -39.05
CA THR A 695 -1.66 -20.18 -39.48
C THR A 695 -0.25 -19.60 -39.49
N ALA A 696 -0.08 -18.38 -40.00
CA ALA A 696 1.24 -17.82 -40.27
C ALA A 696 1.88 -17.11 -39.07
N ILE A 697 1.10 -16.45 -38.22
CA ILE A 697 1.61 -15.64 -37.08
C ILE A 697 1.16 -16.14 -35.71
N SER A 698 0.53 -17.32 -35.66
CA SER A 698 -0.16 -17.93 -34.51
C SER A 698 -1.59 -17.44 -34.27
N LYS A 699 -2.41 -18.32 -33.70
CA LYS A 699 -3.79 -18.02 -33.29
C LYS A 699 -3.86 -16.87 -32.29
N THR A 700 -2.93 -16.82 -31.33
CA THR A 700 -2.90 -15.78 -30.30
C THR A 700 -2.61 -14.41 -30.91
N ALA A 701 -1.58 -14.29 -31.76
CA ALA A 701 -1.26 -13.02 -32.40
C ALA A 701 -2.36 -12.57 -33.37
N ALA A 702 -2.99 -13.50 -34.08
CA ALA A 702 -4.09 -13.18 -34.98
C ALA A 702 -5.30 -12.52 -34.26
N THR A 703 -5.48 -12.75 -32.95
CA THR A 703 -6.54 -12.08 -32.17
C THR A 703 -6.33 -10.57 -31.98
N ASP A 704 -5.11 -10.06 -32.19
CA ASP A 704 -4.78 -8.63 -32.08
C ASP A 704 -4.99 -7.88 -33.42
N VAL A 705 -5.64 -8.54 -34.38
CA VAL A 705 -5.94 -7.99 -35.71
C VAL A 705 -7.45 -7.82 -35.86
N THR A 706 -7.90 -6.62 -36.21
CA THR A 706 -9.31 -6.30 -36.48
C THR A 706 -9.51 -6.03 -37.95
N LEU A 707 -10.53 -6.66 -38.55
CA LEU A 707 -10.90 -6.49 -39.95
C LEU A 707 -12.19 -5.67 -40.05
N THR A 708 -12.16 -4.64 -40.89
CA THR A 708 -13.34 -3.85 -41.27
C THR A 708 -13.35 -3.64 -42.78
N PHE A 709 -14.53 -3.49 -43.36
CA PHE A 709 -14.71 -3.36 -44.81
C PHE A 709 -15.53 -2.10 -45.13
N ALA A 710 -15.21 -1.45 -46.25
CA ALA A 710 -16.03 -0.35 -46.77
C ALA A 710 -16.09 -0.35 -48.29
N GLU A 711 -17.22 0.10 -48.84
CA GLU A 711 -17.38 0.32 -50.27
C GLU A 711 -16.96 1.73 -50.68
N LEU A 712 -15.97 1.83 -51.57
CA LEU A 712 -15.41 3.07 -52.09
C LEU A 712 -15.43 3.02 -53.62
N GLY A 713 -16.19 3.91 -54.25
CA GLY A 713 -16.21 4.01 -55.71
C GLY A 713 -16.68 2.74 -56.43
N GLY A 714 -17.51 1.91 -55.79
CA GLY A 714 -18.01 0.65 -56.34
C GLY A 714 -17.08 -0.55 -56.13
N SER A 715 -16.06 -0.42 -55.28
CA SER A 715 -15.13 -1.50 -54.91
C SER A 715 -14.94 -1.56 -53.40
N THR A 716 -14.67 -2.76 -52.87
CA THR A 716 -14.53 -2.99 -51.43
C THR A 716 -13.07 -2.86 -51.01
N VAL A 717 -12.81 -2.04 -50.00
CA VAL A 717 -11.48 -1.95 -49.35
C VAL A 717 -11.55 -2.65 -47.99
N ALA A 718 -10.57 -3.52 -47.71
CA ALA A 718 -10.39 -4.11 -46.39
C ALA A 718 -9.40 -3.27 -45.58
N ARG A 719 -9.81 -2.84 -44.40
CA ARG A 719 -8.95 -2.22 -43.39
C ARG A 719 -8.59 -3.27 -42.35
N VAL A 720 -7.30 -3.55 -42.25
CA VAL A 720 -6.68 -4.45 -41.28
C VAL A 720 -6.01 -3.61 -40.21
N GLU A 721 -6.60 -3.52 -39.04
CA GLU A 721 -6.02 -2.83 -37.89
C GLU A 721 -5.19 -3.79 -37.06
N VAL A 722 -3.97 -3.39 -36.74
CA VAL A 722 -2.98 -4.26 -36.09
C VAL A 722 -2.50 -3.60 -34.80
N GLY A 723 -2.74 -4.27 -33.67
CA GLY A 723 -2.23 -3.84 -32.36
C GLY A 723 -0.73 -4.14 -32.18
N PRO A 724 -0.03 -3.40 -31.30
CA PRO A 724 1.33 -3.75 -30.89
C PRO A 724 1.32 -5.04 -30.06
N ALA A 725 2.20 -5.99 -30.38
CA ALA A 725 2.31 -7.24 -29.64
C ALA A 725 3.06 -7.05 -28.32
N VAL A 726 2.66 -7.83 -27.30
CA VAL A 726 3.35 -7.94 -26.00
C VAL A 726 4.59 -8.84 -26.04
N GLN A 727 4.75 -9.59 -27.13
CA GLN A 727 5.87 -10.51 -27.35
C GLN A 727 6.25 -10.53 -28.84
N PRO A 728 7.48 -10.95 -29.18
CA PRO A 728 7.91 -11.08 -30.57
C PRO A 728 6.98 -11.97 -31.42
N VAL A 729 6.54 -11.46 -32.56
CA VAL A 729 5.72 -12.19 -33.55
C VAL A 729 6.57 -12.57 -34.75
N PHE A 730 6.58 -13.86 -35.08
CA PHE A 730 7.29 -14.39 -36.24
C PHE A 730 6.29 -14.87 -37.30
N VAL A 731 6.61 -14.65 -38.57
CA VAL A 731 5.82 -15.16 -39.70
C VAL A 731 6.41 -16.49 -40.15
N THR A 732 5.58 -17.51 -40.20
CA THR A 732 5.88 -18.80 -40.83
C THR A 732 5.21 -18.84 -42.21
N PRO A 733 5.96 -18.78 -43.32
CA PRO A 733 5.38 -18.77 -44.66
C PRO A 733 4.57 -20.05 -44.96
N PRO A 734 3.42 -19.97 -45.65
CA PRO A 734 2.55 -21.14 -45.89
C PRO A 734 3.13 -22.27 -46.77
N LYS A 735 4.26 -22.05 -47.48
CA LYS A 735 4.87 -23.04 -48.39
C LYS A 735 6.41 -23.08 -48.28
N GLY A 736 6.94 -24.27 -47.98
CA GLY A 736 8.37 -24.62 -47.90
C GLY A 736 8.93 -24.67 -46.48
N GLU A 737 10.00 -25.46 -46.25
CA GLU A 737 10.78 -25.49 -45.00
C GLU A 737 11.53 -24.16 -44.80
N ARG A 738 10.82 -23.07 -44.50
CA ARG A 738 11.42 -21.79 -44.15
C ARG A 738 11.25 -21.56 -42.65
N LYS A 739 12.37 -21.25 -42.00
CA LYS A 739 12.41 -20.85 -40.58
C LYS A 739 11.48 -19.63 -40.36
N PRO A 740 10.80 -19.53 -39.20
CA PRO A 740 10.02 -18.34 -38.85
C PRO A 740 10.87 -17.07 -38.98
N VAL A 741 10.33 -16.03 -39.63
CA VAL A 741 11.04 -14.78 -39.89
C VAL A 741 10.45 -13.67 -39.03
N PHE A 742 11.32 -12.90 -38.37
CA PHE A 742 10.92 -11.71 -37.64
C PHE A 742 10.95 -10.50 -38.57
N TYR A 743 9.86 -9.73 -38.60
CA TYR A 743 9.75 -8.52 -39.39
C TYR A 743 9.55 -7.31 -38.50
N ALA A 744 10.28 -6.23 -38.77
CA ALA A 744 10.11 -4.95 -38.09
C ALA A 744 9.88 -3.81 -39.08
N ARG A 745 9.09 -2.83 -38.67
CA ARG A 745 8.82 -1.62 -39.46
C ARG A 745 9.98 -0.62 -39.30
N ILE A 746 10.62 -0.27 -40.41
CA ILE A 746 11.63 0.79 -40.51
C ILE A 746 11.10 1.87 -41.45
N ASN A 747 10.65 2.98 -40.86
CA ASN A 747 9.88 4.03 -41.55
C ASN A 747 8.68 3.42 -42.30
N SER A 748 8.51 3.70 -43.59
CA SER A 748 7.41 3.16 -44.41
C SER A 748 7.68 1.74 -44.94
N SER A 749 8.81 1.11 -44.62
CA SER A 749 9.14 -0.22 -45.13
C SER A 749 9.24 -1.27 -44.03
N THR A 750 8.66 -2.44 -44.25
CA THR A 750 8.89 -3.58 -43.37
C THR A 750 10.14 -4.36 -43.82
N ARG A 751 11.03 -4.70 -42.90
CA ARG A 751 12.29 -5.42 -43.15
C ARG A 751 12.40 -6.64 -42.25
N ASP A 752 13.05 -7.69 -42.72
CA ASP A 752 13.43 -8.82 -41.88
C ASP A 752 14.58 -8.42 -40.96
N LEU A 753 14.53 -8.86 -39.71
CA LEU A 753 15.64 -8.74 -38.75
C LEU A 753 16.05 -10.14 -38.28
N GLY A 754 17.36 -10.36 -38.21
CA GLY A 754 17.94 -11.60 -37.72
C GLY A 754 19.24 -11.34 -36.96
N GLY A 755 19.77 -12.38 -36.30
CA GLY A 755 21.06 -12.29 -35.62
C GLY A 755 21.09 -11.22 -34.50
N PRO A 756 22.20 -10.47 -34.35
CA PRO A 756 22.36 -9.46 -33.30
C PRO A 756 21.30 -8.35 -33.33
N ASP A 757 20.90 -7.88 -34.52
CA ASP A 757 19.93 -6.79 -34.66
C ASP A 757 18.55 -7.17 -34.10
N LEU A 758 18.16 -8.44 -34.25
CA LEU A 758 16.93 -8.96 -33.65
C LEU A 758 17.00 -8.94 -32.13
N LEU A 759 18.12 -9.39 -31.54
CA LEU A 759 18.29 -9.45 -30.09
C LEU A 759 18.29 -8.05 -29.47
N GLU A 760 18.97 -7.10 -30.10
CA GLU A 760 18.98 -5.71 -29.66
C GLU A 760 17.60 -5.06 -29.78
N TYR A 761 16.92 -5.27 -30.91
CA TYR A 761 15.56 -4.79 -31.09
C TYR A 761 14.61 -5.39 -30.05
N GLN A 762 14.70 -6.69 -29.79
CA GLN A 762 13.89 -7.37 -28.78
C GLN A 762 14.12 -6.80 -27.38
N ARG A 763 15.39 -6.63 -26.97
CA ARG A 763 15.72 -5.99 -25.68
C ARG A 763 15.18 -4.57 -25.56
N LYS A 764 15.14 -3.82 -26.66
CA LYS A 764 14.64 -2.44 -26.65
C LYS A 764 13.11 -2.38 -26.62
N ARG A 765 12.43 -3.29 -27.33
CA ARG A 765 10.97 -3.29 -27.50
C ARG A 765 10.23 -4.07 -26.42
N TRP A 766 10.84 -5.13 -25.90
CA TRP A 766 10.34 -6.02 -24.86
C TRP A 766 11.47 -6.29 -23.82
N PRO A 767 11.86 -5.26 -23.04
CA PRO A 767 12.96 -5.36 -22.07
C PRO A 767 12.69 -6.31 -20.91
#